data_AF-A0A811UNT5-F1
#
_entry.id   AF-A0A811UNT5-F1
#
_cell.length_a   1.000
_cell.length_b   1.000
_cell.length_c   1.000
_cell.angle_alpha   90.00
_cell.angle_beta   90.00
_cell.angle_gamma   90.00
#
_symmetry.space_group_name_H-M   'P 1'
#
loop_
_entity.id
_entity.type
_entity.pdbx_description
1 polymer ?
#
loop_
_entity_poly.entity_id
_entity_poly.type
_entity_poly.pdbx_seq_one_letter_code
_entity_poly.pdbx_strand_id
1 'polypeptide(L)'
;MNSLNTTPTQHLDVTKCTTVLALASAMFSPPKTVDDKNDSKNTDLSNIEQMETGDSENTEMITEEKQSIDERIEHMLSKIFNATWNEYGVGSTICPQTASFLEHYPQMRFDFETIIHDVLLECVLKIFKDEYEGKEAAENSANSTAEFEAQTSGGDNVASGVNTSDTKASPSPTTSATASTSTGASSNPTYSTPKKIKSDDTEVQEILANAAPGSAGGTRSSIFFSENAMTRGRSSSSAREDDGPSSSQASTSAVTDLNSSGSVMSSSTILRGTLIKQEVVLYLVNCHRLRHKFLTDTTVSQSNDSADETTKIQNVLQDAYDAIMRTTILVLTDRIYENNYLVYDQSALLEMIYQGRISDEFLFDLVSTAFSQGEDFQKIFSQLLRGLFIGMQRNICSVSINTQQIDVLAKLVNIKVGTARPMCDLIVSQANFLPPICTKIPGREIVKCSYLGPFLSLSLFAEENVKFAEAHGKSSVIVCSMYHFRWEMQAMRSSMHSVFYSLFVNGKSRPKTLEYVGAILRHNERRAQFSSDEKLLARDGFLINLMSVMQQMSTRIKMDRVDPSYPFYKDSLISIENDTKLRFDSEEYKQFLEREFATAKQSGEFQTQCWFLTLQAHHLGYMPAIQRYRQKTRAIKELQKLVDEIDRTKTHWENTSYAKRNIQFRERWNKQLKKLMRSKMCCELTLLDPKLLSSCMYYYSSVCEFLLYQIEGRPIEGPFISKVPAHQLKVSDALSALPEWYVDDIAEFILFAMQHAHNDIRQTIDHSIITWLLTCVCVPNFIKNPYVTAKLIEVLFVFSLGPQNTLNTAVWNHELAQTILCGALMKFYVDIETTGQSTEFYDKFTIRYHISHLFKSMWDNPVLRQVMITESNSGKQFVKFINMLMNDTTFLLDECLENLKRIHQTQVLMMTEAWTQMSAEQQQARLSQLSTDERQCRSYLTLARETVEMFHYLTNDIKEPFMRDEIVDRLSSMLNFNLQQLCGPKCNDLKVRNPTKYGWEPRRMLGEIFDLYIHLDCDRFAQALAADERSFQKHIFDDAASRVERLGIRSTIEVEKFRSLIAKAHDIYVANQLAEDECADAPDEFKDPLMDTLMSDPVILPSGTIMDRAIITRHLLNSSTDPFNRQTLTEDMLVPNTELKERIDAWRKEQRFKRQQEQQEPEQSVSVNDKTS
;
A
#
# COMPACT_ATOMS: atom_id res chain seq x y z
N MET A 1 18.18 25.51 -2.75
CA MET A 1 17.85 26.10 -1.43
C MET A 1 16.54 26.89 -1.55
N ASN A 2 15.75 26.87 -0.46
CA ASN A 2 14.61 27.72 -0.09
C ASN A 2 13.25 27.59 -0.83
N SER A 3 12.47 26.56 -0.47
CA SER A 3 11.20 26.76 0.27
C SER A 3 10.71 25.43 0.87
N LEU A 4 11.47 24.92 1.84
CA LEU A 4 10.97 24.00 2.87
C LEU A 4 10.95 24.79 4.18
N ASN A 5 9.93 24.52 5.00
CA ASN A 5 9.59 25.13 6.30
C ASN A 5 8.66 26.35 6.15
N THR A 6 7.47 26.34 6.74
CA THR A 6 7.27 26.30 8.19
C THR A 6 5.95 25.65 8.61
N THR A 7 6.04 24.54 9.36
CA THR A 7 5.18 24.29 10.52
C THR A 7 6.12 24.18 11.73
N PRO A 8 5.79 24.80 12.87
CA PRO A 8 6.77 25.00 13.94
C PRO A 8 7.07 23.66 14.61
N THR A 9 8.26 23.13 14.34
CA THR A 9 8.98 22.26 15.27
C THR A 9 9.29 23.07 16.52
N GLN A 10 8.46 22.94 17.54
CA GLN A 10 8.91 23.26 18.90
C GLN A 10 10.07 22.33 19.22
N HIS A 11 11.26 22.90 19.34
CA HIS A 11 12.39 22.30 20.03
C HIS A 11 11.90 21.93 21.45
N LEU A 12 11.65 20.65 21.70
CA LEU A 12 11.59 20.14 23.06
C LEU A 12 13.03 19.92 23.52
N ASP A 13 13.44 20.71 24.51
CA ASP A 13 14.64 20.50 25.31
C ASP A 13 14.70 19.04 25.79
N VAL A 14 15.69 18.30 25.30
CA VAL A 14 15.98 16.90 25.67
C VAL A 14 16.50 16.77 27.12
N THR A 15 16.60 17.86 27.86
CA THR A 15 17.08 17.90 29.25
C THR A 15 15.97 18.04 30.31
N LYS A 16 14.69 17.93 29.93
CA LYS A 16 13.55 17.82 30.88
C LYS A 16 12.61 16.64 30.60
N CYS A 17 13.15 15.51 30.13
CA CYS A 17 12.42 14.24 29.99
C CYS A 17 13.07 13.08 30.79
N THR A 18 13.84 13.39 31.82
CA THR A 18 14.39 12.40 32.77
C THR A 18 13.56 12.24 34.05
N THR A 19 12.46 12.98 34.22
CA THR A 19 11.68 12.99 35.48
C THR A 19 10.21 12.57 35.34
N VAL A 20 9.77 12.10 34.17
CA VAL A 20 8.42 11.51 33.98
C VAL A 20 8.46 10.07 33.46
N LEU A 21 9.64 9.59 33.00
CA LEU A 21 9.91 8.15 32.81
C LEU A 21 10.11 7.38 34.13
N ALA A 22 10.07 8.07 35.28
CA ALA A 22 10.23 7.46 36.61
C ALA A 22 8.90 7.10 37.32
N LEU A 23 7.74 7.40 36.73
CA LEU A 23 6.42 7.16 37.37
C LEU A 23 5.51 6.18 36.63
N ALA A 24 6.01 5.50 35.59
CA ALA A 24 5.30 4.44 34.87
C ALA A 24 6.09 3.13 34.77
N SER A 25 7.00 2.89 35.72
CA SER A 25 7.78 1.63 35.88
C SER A 25 7.46 0.91 37.20
N ALA A 26 6.34 1.22 37.84
CA ALA A 26 5.94 0.61 39.10
C ALA A 26 4.56 -0.03 38.99
N MET A 27 4.44 -1.08 38.16
CA MET A 27 3.64 -2.28 38.45
C MET A 27 4.10 -3.38 37.47
N PHE A 28 4.45 -4.54 38.02
CA PHE A 28 4.82 -5.80 37.35
C PHE A 28 6.25 -5.93 36.80
N SER A 29 7.14 -6.57 37.59
CA SER A 29 7.85 -7.84 37.30
C SER A 29 8.77 -8.24 38.48
N PRO A 30 9.41 -9.43 38.50
CA PRO A 30 9.22 -10.56 39.43
C PRO A 30 10.21 -10.61 40.63
N PRO A 31 10.02 -11.47 41.66
CA PRO A 31 11.04 -11.67 42.68
C PRO A 31 12.03 -12.76 42.24
N LYS A 32 13.33 -12.44 42.18
CA LYS A 32 14.40 -13.44 42.27
C LYS A 32 15.52 -12.93 43.18
N THR A 33 15.73 -13.72 44.24
CA THR A 33 17.02 -14.17 44.80
C THR A 33 18.12 -13.13 44.95
N VAL A 34 18.41 -12.81 46.22
CA VAL A 34 19.66 -12.19 46.65
C VAL A 34 20.62 -13.32 47.03
N ASP A 35 21.72 -13.42 46.30
CA ASP A 35 22.97 -14.05 46.72
C ASP A 35 23.69 -13.08 47.68
N ASP A 36 24.31 -13.63 48.72
CA ASP A 36 25.50 -13.06 49.34
C ASP A 36 26.51 -14.18 49.57
N LYS A 37 27.70 -14.03 48.97
CA LYS A 37 28.90 -14.85 49.20
C LYS A 37 29.98 -13.98 49.81
N ASN A 38 30.58 -14.44 50.91
CA ASN A 38 32.05 -14.57 50.99
C ASN A 38 32.51 -15.34 52.24
N ASP A 39 33.05 -16.54 51.97
CA ASP A 39 34.29 -17.16 52.46
C ASP A 39 34.96 -16.72 53.77
N SER A 40 35.22 -17.72 54.64
CA SER A 40 36.60 -18.13 54.96
C SER A 40 36.69 -19.44 55.76
N LYS A 41 37.40 -20.43 55.17
CA LYS A 41 38.22 -21.53 55.73
C LYS A 41 38.12 -21.87 57.24
N ASN A 42 37.85 -23.15 57.55
CA ASN A 42 38.87 -24.08 58.06
C ASN A 42 38.34 -25.51 58.25
N THR A 43 39.21 -26.45 57.90
CA THR A 43 39.27 -27.87 58.27
C THR A 43 39.05 -28.12 59.77
N ASP A 44 38.30 -29.16 60.16
CA ASP A 44 38.87 -30.46 60.57
C ASP A 44 37.83 -31.41 61.20
N LEU A 45 38.23 -32.68 61.22
CA LEU A 45 37.53 -33.89 61.61
C LEU A 45 37.05 -33.97 63.08
N SER A 46 35.90 -34.65 63.24
CA SER A 46 35.59 -35.72 64.21
C SER A 46 35.54 -35.46 65.72
N ASN A 47 34.58 -36.20 66.32
CA ASN A 47 34.53 -36.80 67.67
C ASN A 47 33.85 -36.00 68.79
N ILE A 48 32.75 -36.55 69.33
CA ILE A 48 32.63 -37.23 70.66
C ILE A 48 32.43 -36.14 71.76
N GLU A 49 31.37 -36.05 72.56
CA GLU A 49 30.75 -36.95 73.57
C GLU A 49 29.52 -36.17 74.13
N GLN A 50 28.33 -36.77 74.34
CA GLN A 50 27.76 -37.30 75.59
C GLN A 50 27.24 -36.32 76.68
N MET A 51 26.27 -36.89 77.45
CA MET A 51 25.60 -36.49 78.71
C MET A 51 24.35 -35.61 78.56
N GLU A 52 23.14 -36.16 78.70
CA GLU A 52 22.40 -36.53 79.96
C GLU A 52 22.09 -35.28 80.80
N THR A 53 20.83 -34.97 81.16
CA THR A 53 19.84 -35.72 81.97
C THR A 53 18.41 -35.25 81.65
N GLY A 54 17.38 -36.11 81.60
CA GLY A 54 16.43 -36.39 82.71
C GLY A 54 15.36 -35.28 82.82
N ASP A 55 14.07 -35.49 82.49
CA ASP A 55 13.14 -36.35 83.22
C ASP A 55 12.08 -37.03 82.34
N SER A 56 11.86 -38.31 82.67
CA SER A 56 10.80 -39.23 82.26
C SER A 56 9.63 -39.22 83.24
N GLU A 57 8.39 -39.40 82.78
CA GLU A 57 7.46 -40.53 83.06
C GLU A 57 6.06 -40.11 82.50
N ASN A 58 5.19 -40.90 81.86
CA ASN A 58 5.02 -42.34 81.72
C ASN A 58 4.31 -42.69 80.38
N THR A 59 4.98 -43.53 79.59
CA THR A 59 4.52 -44.74 78.88
C THR A 59 3.04 -44.92 78.49
N GLU A 60 2.79 -45.00 77.18
CA GLU A 60 2.11 -46.16 76.58
C GLU A 60 2.68 -46.43 75.18
N MET A 61 3.17 -47.66 74.98
CA MET A 61 3.77 -48.14 73.73
C MET A 61 2.69 -48.31 72.66
N ILE A 62 2.82 -47.59 71.54
CA ILE A 62 2.23 -47.99 70.26
C ILE A 62 3.39 -48.32 69.33
N THR A 63 3.54 -49.60 69.03
CA THR A 63 4.34 -50.13 67.93
C THR A 63 3.84 -49.51 66.62
N GLU A 64 4.62 -48.62 66.00
CA GLU A 64 4.39 -48.20 64.62
C GLU A 64 4.62 -49.40 63.70
N GLU A 65 3.53 -50.02 63.23
CA GLU A 65 3.56 -50.98 62.13
C GLU A 65 4.09 -50.28 60.87
N LYS A 66 5.08 -50.88 60.20
CA LYS A 66 5.50 -50.45 58.86
C LYS A 66 4.30 -50.57 57.93
N GLN A 67 3.76 -49.44 57.47
CA GLN A 67 2.70 -49.39 56.45
C GLN A 67 3.05 -50.32 55.27
N SER A 68 2.09 -51.17 54.90
CA SER A 68 2.18 -51.99 53.70
C SER A 68 2.26 -51.09 52.47
N ILE A 69 2.92 -51.53 51.39
CA ILE A 69 2.99 -50.77 50.14
C ILE A 69 1.59 -50.43 49.59
N ASP A 70 0.63 -51.34 49.78
CA ASP A 70 -0.74 -51.14 49.31
C ASP A 70 -1.46 -50.05 50.13
N GLU A 71 -1.18 -49.92 51.42
CA GLU A 71 -1.69 -48.80 52.25
C GLU A 71 -1.03 -47.46 51.86
N ARG A 72 0.25 -47.51 51.46
CA ARG A 72 0.98 -46.35 50.93
C ARG A 72 0.38 -45.89 49.60
N ILE A 73 -0.02 -46.82 48.73
CA ILE A 73 -0.73 -46.56 47.46
C ILE A 73 -2.15 -46.03 47.72
N GLU A 74 -2.91 -46.63 48.65
CA GLU A 74 -4.25 -46.16 49.05
C GLU A 74 -4.20 -44.71 49.55
N HIS A 75 -3.24 -44.38 50.41
CA HIS A 75 -3.04 -43.01 50.91
C HIS A 75 -2.56 -42.04 49.82
N MET A 76 -1.74 -42.49 48.86
CA MET A 76 -1.35 -41.69 47.69
C MET A 76 -2.57 -41.36 46.82
N LEU A 77 -3.39 -42.35 46.46
CA LEU A 77 -4.60 -42.15 45.66
C LEU A 77 -5.62 -41.25 46.38
N SER A 78 -5.77 -41.42 47.69
CA SER A 78 -6.64 -40.56 48.52
C SER A 78 -6.21 -39.10 48.46
N LYS A 79 -4.89 -38.83 48.45
CA LYS A 79 -4.35 -37.48 48.23
C LYS A 79 -4.51 -36.97 46.81
N ILE A 80 -4.34 -37.82 45.79
CA ILE A 80 -4.48 -37.45 44.37
C ILE A 80 -5.92 -37.04 44.06
N PHE A 81 -6.90 -37.84 44.50
CA PHE A 81 -8.32 -37.56 44.27
C PHE A 81 -8.95 -36.68 45.35
N ASN A 82 -8.20 -36.37 46.42
CA ASN A 82 -8.68 -35.60 47.56
C ASN A 82 -9.96 -36.22 48.20
N ALA A 83 -10.05 -37.55 48.17
CA ALA A 83 -11.23 -38.33 48.52
C ALA A 83 -10.91 -39.48 49.48
N THR A 84 -11.89 -39.91 50.27
CA THR A 84 -11.77 -41.07 51.19
C THR A 84 -12.90 -42.06 50.99
N TRP A 85 -12.53 -43.34 50.97
CA TRP A 85 -13.42 -44.50 50.83
C TRP A 85 -13.16 -45.55 51.94
N ASN A 86 -12.50 -45.12 53.02
CA ASN A 86 -12.17 -45.87 54.22
C ASN A 86 -12.98 -45.28 55.39
N GLU A 87 -13.66 -46.12 56.18
CA GLU A 87 -14.48 -45.73 57.34
C GLU A 87 -13.72 -44.89 58.40
N TYR A 88 -12.39 -44.93 58.42
CA TYR A 88 -11.50 -44.25 59.37
C TYR A 88 -10.58 -43.19 58.73
N GLY A 89 -10.74 -42.90 57.44
CA GLY A 89 -9.84 -42.00 56.68
C GLY A 89 -10.22 -40.52 56.78
N VAL A 90 -9.22 -39.64 56.91
CA VAL A 90 -9.40 -38.17 56.86
C VAL A 90 -9.04 -37.65 55.45
N GLY A 91 -10.04 -37.16 54.72
CA GLY A 91 -9.88 -36.48 53.44
C GLY A 91 -11.14 -35.69 53.07
N SER A 92 -11.08 -34.85 52.03
CA SER A 92 -12.08 -33.79 51.86
C SER A 92 -13.42 -34.25 51.27
N THR A 93 -13.44 -35.32 50.47
CA THR A 93 -14.65 -35.86 49.84
C THR A 93 -14.87 -37.32 50.24
N ILE A 94 -15.84 -37.58 51.11
CA ILE A 94 -16.24 -38.95 51.49
C ILE A 94 -17.03 -39.60 50.34
N CYS A 95 -16.61 -40.80 49.95
CA CYS A 95 -17.17 -41.67 48.91
C CYS A 95 -17.89 -42.89 49.56
N PRO A 96 -19.11 -42.71 50.10
CA PRO A 96 -19.81 -43.73 50.86
C PRO A 96 -20.26 -44.95 50.03
N GLN A 97 -20.52 -44.79 48.72
CA GLN A 97 -20.92 -45.92 47.87
C GLN A 97 -19.73 -46.86 47.64
N THR A 98 -18.57 -46.27 47.36
CA THR A 98 -17.31 -47.01 47.25
C THR A 98 -16.94 -47.67 48.58
N ALA A 99 -17.07 -46.97 49.71
CA ALA A 99 -16.82 -47.53 51.03
C ALA A 99 -17.75 -48.75 51.33
N SER A 100 -19.04 -48.62 51.04
CA SER A 100 -20.00 -49.70 51.22
C SER A 100 -19.72 -50.89 50.29
N PHE A 101 -19.28 -50.64 49.06
CA PHE A 101 -18.85 -51.71 48.15
C PHE A 101 -17.66 -52.51 48.74
N LEU A 102 -16.68 -51.82 49.32
CA LEU A 102 -15.51 -52.45 49.93
C LEU A 102 -15.84 -53.21 51.22
N GLU A 103 -16.86 -52.79 51.97
CA GLU A 103 -17.39 -53.55 53.12
C GLU A 103 -18.02 -54.88 52.67
N HIS A 104 -18.73 -54.90 51.53
CA HIS A 104 -19.36 -56.10 50.99
C HIS A 104 -18.35 -57.03 50.28
N TYR A 105 -17.24 -56.48 49.77
CA TYR A 105 -16.20 -57.23 49.06
C TYR A 105 -14.78 -56.89 49.57
N PRO A 106 -14.40 -57.29 50.80
CA PRO A 106 -13.11 -56.93 51.40
C PRO A 106 -11.89 -57.38 50.59
N GLN A 107 -12.02 -58.46 49.82
CA GLN A 107 -10.97 -58.97 48.93
C GLN A 107 -10.60 -58.01 47.79
N MET A 108 -11.46 -57.04 47.46
CA MET A 108 -11.25 -56.05 46.40
C MET A 108 -10.57 -54.78 46.92
N ARG A 109 -10.24 -54.68 48.21
CA ARG A 109 -9.70 -53.46 48.85
C ARG A 109 -8.42 -52.90 48.21
N PHE A 110 -7.59 -53.78 47.65
CA PHE A 110 -6.34 -53.39 46.99
C PHE A 110 -6.40 -53.61 45.47
N ASP A 111 -7.60 -53.84 44.90
CA ASP A 111 -7.84 -53.78 43.47
C ASP A 111 -7.97 -52.31 43.04
N PHE A 112 -6.82 -51.65 42.91
CA PHE A 112 -6.76 -50.22 42.66
C PHE A 112 -7.38 -49.81 41.32
N GLU A 113 -7.41 -50.67 40.31
CA GLU A 113 -8.00 -50.37 38.99
C GLU A 113 -9.50 -50.06 39.13
N THR A 114 -10.24 -50.94 39.80
CA THR A 114 -11.69 -50.78 40.04
C THR A 114 -11.96 -49.58 40.96
N ILE A 115 -11.22 -49.47 42.06
CA ILE A 115 -11.41 -48.41 43.06
C ILE A 115 -11.17 -47.02 42.47
N ILE A 116 -10.12 -46.85 41.66
CA ILE A 116 -9.80 -45.57 41.02
C ILE A 116 -10.99 -45.06 40.19
N HIS A 117 -11.62 -45.94 39.41
CA HIS A 117 -12.76 -45.58 38.57
C HIS A 117 -14.01 -45.22 39.39
N ASP A 118 -14.33 -46.03 40.40
CA ASP A 118 -15.51 -45.82 41.25
C ASP A 118 -15.40 -44.53 42.07
N VAL A 119 -14.24 -44.28 42.69
CA VAL A 119 -13.97 -43.06 43.47
C VAL A 119 -14.08 -41.83 42.58
N LEU A 120 -13.43 -41.83 41.40
CA LEU A 120 -13.49 -40.68 40.50
C LEU A 120 -14.92 -40.41 40.01
N LEU A 121 -15.68 -41.45 39.68
CA LEU A 121 -17.07 -41.29 39.21
C LEU A 121 -17.98 -40.79 40.34
N GLU A 122 -17.85 -41.34 41.55
CA GLU A 122 -18.61 -40.91 42.73
C GLU A 122 -18.29 -39.45 43.10
N CYS A 123 -17.01 -39.04 43.08
CA CYS A 123 -16.62 -37.65 43.27
C CYS A 123 -17.21 -36.72 42.20
N VAL A 124 -17.14 -37.11 40.93
CA VAL A 124 -17.71 -36.30 39.83
C VAL A 124 -19.22 -36.17 39.96
N LEU A 125 -19.95 -37.26 40.21
CA LEU A 125 -21.39 -37.24 40.39
C LEU A 125 -21.81 -36.41 41.61
N LYS A 126 -21.03 -36.46 42.69
CA LYS A 126 -21.24 -35.64 43.88
C LYS A 126 -21.08 -34.15 43.58
N ILE A 127 -20.03 -33.75 42.85
CA ILE A 127 -19.85 -32.36 42.40
C ILE A 127 -21.01 -31.91 41.52
N PHE A 128 -21.46 -32.76 40.58
CA PHE A 128 -22.63 -32.47 39.75
C PHE A 128 -23.88 -32.25 40.61
N LYS A 129 -24.12 -33.11 41.61
CA LYS A 129 -25.30 -33.05 42.50
C LYS A 129 -25.26 -31.85 43.45
N ASP A 130 -24.13 -31.61 44.10
CA ASP A 130 -23.94 -30.53 45.08
C ASP A 130 -24.14 -29.14 44.43
N GLU A 131 -23.69 -28.96 43.18
CA GLU A 131 -23.91 -27.70 42.44
C GLU A 131 -25.34 -27.58 41.88
N TYR A 132 -26.00 -28.71 41.57
CA TYR A 132 -27.40 -28.71 41.15
C TYR A 132 -28.32 -28.32 42.32
N GLU A 133 -28.13 -28.94 43.48
CA GLU A 133 -28.94 -28.78 44.70
C GLU A 133 -28.59 -27.51 45.48
N GLY A 134 -27.30 -27.16 45.61
CA GLY A 134 -26.82 -26.02 46.40
C GLY A 134 -27.25 -24.64 45.87
N LYS A 135 -27.54 -24.52 44.56
CA LYS A 135 -28.03 -23.28 43.95
C LYS A 135 -29.54 -23.22 43.75
N GLU A 136 -30.24 -24.35 43.73
CA GLU A 136 -31.71 -24.35 43.92
C GLU A 136 -32.08 -23.87 45.34
N ALA A 137 -31.27 -24.23 46.34
CA ALA A 137 -31.42 -23.69 47.70
C ALA A 137 -31.14 -22.17 47.76
N ALA A 138 -30.21 -21.65 46.95
CA ALA A 138 -29.90 -20.22 46.86
C ALA A 138 -30.96 -19.42 46.07
N GLU A 139 -31.53 -19.98 44.99
CA GLU A 139 -32.65 -19.37 44.25
C GLU A 139 -33.95 -19.39 45.07
N ASN A 140 -34.20 -20.45 45.84
CA ASN A 140 -35.31 -20.51 46.80
C ASN A 140 -35.08 -19.59 48.01
N SER A 141 -33.83 -19.42 48.44
CA SER A 141 -33.42 -18.47 49.50
C SER A 141 -33.51 -17.01 49.05
N ALA A 142 -33.21 -16.70 47.79
CA ALA A 142 -33.34 -15.36 47.21
C ALA A 142 -34.81 -14.97 46.98
N ASN A 143 -35.67 -15.95 46.64
CA ASN A 143 -37.12 -15.74 46.60
C ASN A 143 -37.73 -15.63 48.01
N SER A 144 -37.17 -16.28 49.04
CA SER A 144 -37.66 -16.16 50.41
C SER A 144 -37.14 -14.91 51.16
N THR A 145 -36.13 -14.21 50.64
CA THR A 145 -35.62 -12.95 51.22
C THR A 145 -36.26 -11.69 50.62
N ALA A 146 -37.03 -11.80 49.54
CA ALA A 146 -37.84 -10.71 48.98
C ALA A 146 -39.25 -10.62 49.59
N GLU A 147 -39.68 -11.58 50.41
CA GLU A 147 -41.02 -11.61 51.03
C GLU A 147 -41.05 -11.31 52.53
N PHE A 148 -39.91 -10.91 53.14
CA PHE A 148 -39.82 -10.66 54.60
C PHE A 148 -39.31 -9.27 55.02
N GLU A 149 -39.46 -8.26 54.16
CA GLU A 149 -39.37 -6.85 54.57
C GLU A 149 -40.51 -6.03 53.95
N ALA A 150 -41.69 -6.06 54.59
CA ALA A 150 -42.54 -4.89 54.87
C ALA A 150 -43.98 -5.29 55.22
N GLN A 151 -44.23 -5.71 56.46
CA GLN A 151 -45.54 -5.51 57.12
C GLN A 151 -45.41 -5.55 58.65
N THR A 152 -45.31 -4.36 59.28
CA THR A 152 -45.88 -3.97 60.58
C THR A 152 -45.50 -2.49 60.84
N SER A 153 -46.44 -1.56 60.62
CA SER A 153 -47.23 -0.82 61.63
C SER A 153 -46.52 0.44 62.16
N GLY A 154 -47.08 1.65 62.18
CA GLY A 154 -48.41 2.19 61.89
C GLY A 154 -48.46 3.67 62.34
N GLY A 155 -49.56 4.39 62.09
CA GLY A 155 -49.85 5.66 62.79
C GLY A 155 -50.49 6.80 61.98
N ASP A 156 -51.82 6.72 61.81
CA ASP A 156 -52.87 7.74 61.94
C ASP A 156 -52.73 9.23 61.53
N ASN A 157 -53.78 9.64 60.78
CA ASN A 157 -54.61 10.86 60.86
C ASN A 157 -54.07 12.23 60.41
N VAL A 158 -54.72 12.85 59.40
CA VAL A 158 -55.78 13.90 59.55
C VAL A 158 -56.07 14.58 58.18
N ALA A 159 -57.32 14.40 57.73
CA ALA A 159 -58.30 15.33 57.15
C ALA A 159 -58.03 16.36 56.01
N SER A 160 -59.13 16.48 55.23
CA SER A 160 -59.66 17.62 54.44
C SER A 160 -59.15 17.76 52.99
N GLY A 161 -59.99 17.92 51.97
CA GLY A 161 -61.45 17.99 51.86
C GLY A 161 -61.87 18.57 50.49
N VAL A 162 -63.08 18.23 50.05
CA VAL A 162 -63.99 18.99 49.15
C VAL A 162 -63.58 19.05 47.65
N ASN A 163 -64.24 18.38 46.70
CA ASN A 163 -65.63 18.40 46.16
C ASN A 163 -65.78 19.20 44.85
N THR A 164 -66.30 18.51 43.81
CA THR A 164 -67.35 18.91 42.83
C THR A 164 -67.09 20.11 41.89
N SER A 165 -67.51 20.20 40.62
CA SER A 165 -68.63 19.60 39.87
C SER A 165 -68.53 19.92 38.36
N ASP A 166 -69.24 19.10 37.59
CA ASP A 166 -69.69 19.17 36.19
C ASP A 166 -70.02 20.53 35.55
N THR A 167 -69.89 20.66 34.21
CA THR A 167 -71.04 20.67 33.25
C THR A 167 -70.66 20.86 31.75
N LYS A 168 -71.33 20.05 30.89
CA LYS A 168 -71.87 20.26 29.52
C LYS A 168 -71.25 21.31 28.55
N ALA A 169 -70.98 20.90 27.30
CA ALA A 169 -71.84 21.13 26.10
C ALA A 169 -71.06 21.00 24.76
N SER A 170 -71.80 20.54 23.74
CA SER A 170 -71.56 20.43 22.27
C SER A 170 -71.13 21.76 21.57
N PRO A 171 -71.00 21.88 20.21
CA PRO A 171 -71.20 20.93 19.10
C PRO A 171 -70.14 20.96 17.96
N SER A 172 -70.36 20.10 16.96
CA SER A 172 -69.95 20.09 15.52
C SER A 172 -70.12 21.47 14.80
N PRO A 173 -69.76 21.72 13.49
CA PRO A 173 -69.78 20.75 12.36
C PRO A 173 -68.92 20.99 11.06
N THR A 174 -68.99 19.98 10.17
CA THR A 174 -69.17 19.97 8.69
C THR A 174 -68.20 20.57 7.63
N THR A 175 -68.02 19.73 6.57
CA THR A 175 -68.06 20.00 5.09
C THR A 175 -66.96 20.85 4.45
N SER A 176 -66.58 20.74 3.17
CA SER A 176 -66.70 19.78 2.05
C SER A 176 -66.01 20.47 0.83
N ALA A 177 -65.65 19.68 -0.20
CA ALA A 177 -65.47 20.09 -1.60
C ALA A 177 -64.27 21.03 -1.93
N THR A 178 -63.64 21.07 -3.11
CA THR A 178 -64.12 20.82 -4.47
C THR A 178 -62.92 20.64 -5.43
N ALA A 179 -63.17 19.95 -6.54
CA ALA A 179 -62.32 19.78 -7.71
C ALA A 179 -62.09 21.08 -8.51
N SER A 180 -61.09 21.11 -9.42
CA SER A 180 -61.27 21.43 -10.87
C SER A 180 -59.95 21.76 -11.62
N THR A 181 -59.69 20.96 -12.66
CA THR A 181 -59.28 21.28 -14.06
C THR A 181 -58.37 22.46 -14.45
N SER A 182 -57.36 22.10 -15.25
CA SER A 182 -57.00 22.61 -16.61
C SER A 182 -56.14 23.87 -16.82
N THR A 183 -55.36 23.79 -17.93
CA THR A 183 -54.66 24.82 -18.75
C THR A 183 -53.54 25.62 -18.09
N GLY A 184 -52.43 26.06 -18.70
CA GLY A 184 -51.93 26.09 -20.07
C GLY A 184 -51.07 27.36 -20.28
N ALA A 185 -49.82 27.20 -20.75
CA ALA A 185 -48.97 28.14 -21.53
C ALA A 185 -48.06 29.24 -20.88
N SER A 186 -46.82 29.26 -21.44
CA SER A 186 -45.83 30.37 -21.62
C SER A 186 -44.99 30.78 -20.39
N SER A 187 -43.69 31.14 -20.42
CA SER A 187 -42.73 31.54 -21.48
C SER A 187 -41.26 31.46 -20.95
N ASN A 188 -40.30 31.34 -21.88
CA ASN A 188 -38.82 31.33 -21.78
C ASN A 188 -38.20 32.59 -21.07
N PRO A 189 -36.90 32.65 -20.65
CA PRO A 189 -35.71 32.18 -21.40
C PRO A 189 -34.52 31.54 -20.64
N THR A 190 -33.75 30.82 -21.44
CA THR A 190 -32.35 30.33 -21.32
C THR A 190 -31.36 31.31 -20.68
N TYR A 191 -30.48 30.79 -19.80
CA TYR A 191 -29.06 31.19 -19.76
C TYR A 191 -28.15 29.99 -19.44
N SER A 192 -27.05 29.96 -20.18
CA SER A 192 -26.01 28.95 -20.33
C SER A 192 -25.20 28.68 -19.05
N THR A 193 -24.93 27.41 -18.77
CA THR A 193 -23.92 26.98 -17.78
C THR A 193 -22.51 26.99 -18.39
N PRO A 194 -21.47 27.45 -17.66
CA PRO A 194 -20.10 27.38 -18.15
C PRO A 194 -19.53 25.96 -18.00
N LYS A 195 -18.72 25.60 -19.01
CA LYS A 195 -18.11 24.31 -19.28
C LYS A 195 -17.38 23.70 -18.06
N LYS A 196 -17.67 22.42 -17.79
CA LYS A 196 -16.87 21.54 -16.90
C LYS A 196 -15.46 21.40 -17.47
N ILE A 197 -14.45 21.77 -16.68
CA ILE A 197 -13.09 21.24 -16.82
C ILE A 197 -13.18 19.78 -16.38
N LYS A 198 -12.94 18.84 -17.30
CA LYS A 198 -12.78 17.42 -16.98
C LYS A 198 -11.48 17.25 -16.19
N SER A 199 -11.58 16.89 -14.92
CA SER A 199 -10.58 16.02 -14.30
C SER A 199 -11.07 14.58 -14.49
N ASP A 200 -10.22 13.70 -14.99
CA ASP A 200 -10.59 12.32 -15.38
C ASP A 200 -10.78 11.36 -14.18
N ASP A 201 -10.80 11.86 -12.95
CA ASP A 201 -10.94 11.04 -11.74
C ASP A 201 -12.39 11.02 -11.24
N THR A 202 -13.22 10.14 -11.81
CA THR A 202 -14.64 9.91 -11.46
C THR A 202 -14.87 9.62 -9.98
N GLU A 203 -13.90 9.03 -9.28
CA GLU A 203 -14.04 8.56 -7.89
C GLU A 203 -13.76 9.66 -6.85
N VAL A 204 -12.81 10.58 -7.13
CA VAL A 204 -12.63 11.81 -6.34
C VAL A 204 -13.86 12.70 -6.51
N GLN A 205 -14.41 12.76 -7.72
CA GLN A 205 -15.68 13.43 -7.97
C GLN A 205 -16.84 12.75 -7.24
N GLU A 206 -16.86 11.43 -7.05
CA GLU A 206 -17.88 10.71 -6.27
C GLU A 206 -17.76 10.98 -4.76
N ILE A 207 -16.54 11.04 -4.22
CA ILE A 207 -16.28 11.45 -2.83
C ILE A 207 -16.71 12.91 -2.60
N LEU A 208 -16.45 13.80 -3.57
CA LEU A 208 -16.91 15.19 -3.55
C LEU A 208 -18.42 15.32 -3.79
N ALA A 209 -19.02 14.45 -4.61
CA ALA A 209 -20.45 14.42 -4.91
C ALA A 209 -21.26 13.93 -3.70
N ASN A 210 -20.74 12.97 -2.94
CA ASN A 210 -21.29 12.58 -1.64
C ASN A 210 -21.25 13.73 -0.60
N ALA A 211 -20.46 14.79 -0.87
CA ALA A 211 -20.40 16.01 -0.06
C ALA A 211 -21.26 17.18 -0.63
N ALA A 212 -21.87 17.03 -1.81
CA ALA A 212 -22.74 18.03 -2.45
C ALA A 212 -24.24 17.73 -2.20
N PRO A 213 -25.13 18.74 -2.12
CA PRO A 213 -26.55 18.50 -1.89
C PRO A 213 -27.25 18.14 -3.20
N GLY A 214 -27.84 16.95 -3.24
CA GLY A 214 -28.98 16.56 -4.08
C GLY A 214 -29.07 17.17 -5.49
N SER A 215 -28.47 16.50 -6.46
CA SER A 215 -29.07 16.36 -7.79
C SER A 215 -29.40 14.88 -8.01
N ALA A 216 -30.49 14.46 -7.38
CA ALA A 216 -31.20 13.23 -7.70
C ALA A 216 -32.69 13.60 -7.80
N GLY A 217 -33.02 14.35 -8.84
CA GLY A 217 -34.40 14.62 -9.26
C GLY A 217 -34.56 14.14 -10.69
N GLY A 218 -35.10 12.94 -10.87
CA GLY A 218 -35.34 12.34 -12.19
C GLY A 218 -35.36 10.81 -12.15
N THR A 219 -36.56 10.25 -11.94
CA THR A 219 -36.94 8.84 -12.15
C THR A 219 -36.10 7.77 -11.44
N ARG A 220 -36.27 7.66 -10.11
CA ARG A 220 -36.27 6.36 -9.43
C ARG A 220 -37.71 5.93 -9.26
N SER A 221 -38.24 5.23 -10.26
CA SER A 221 -39.47 4.47 -10.14
C SER A 221 -39.24 3.37 -9.11
N SER A 222 -39.94 3.47 -7.99
CA SER A 222 -40.17 2.41 -7.03
C SER A 222 -40.88 1.23 -7.72
N ILE A 223 -40.20 0.10 -7.81
CA ILE A 223 -40.76 -1.24 -8.05
C ILE A 223 -39.92 -2.14 -7.12
N PHE A 224 -40.37 -2.46 -5.90
CA PHE A 224 -41.39 -3.47 -5.60
C PHE A 224 -41.30 -4.67 -6.56
N PHE A 225 -40.39 -5.59 -6.29
CA PHE A 225 -40.66 -6.97 -6.65
C PHE A 225 -41.49 -7.59 -5.51
N SER A 226 -42.79 -7.60 -5.72
CA SER A 226 -43.56 -8.80 -5.45
C SER A 226 -43.11 -9.83 -6.48
N GLU A 227 -42.71 -11.01 -5.98
CA GLU A 227 -42.72 -12.23 -6.78
C GLU A 227 -44.17 -12.73 -6.78
N ASN A 228 -44.87 -12.54 -7.90
CA ASN A 228 -45.47 -13.65 -8.64
C ASN A 228 -46.20 -13.15 -9.89
N ALA A 229 -45.64 -13.47 -11.06
CA ALA A 229 -46.41 -13.64 -12.27
C ALA A 229 -46.82 -15.12 -12.36
N MET A 230 -48.09 -15.42 -12.13
CA MET A 230 -48.75 -16.46 -12.93
C MET A 230 -49.68 -15.77 -13.92
N THR A 231 -49.37 -15.99 -15.21
CA THR A 231 -50.27 -16.20 -16.34
C THR A 231 -51.71 -15.66 -16.27
N ARG A 232 -52.06 -14.85 -17.28
CA ARG A 232 -53.40 -14.55 -17.79
C ARG A 232 -54.41 -15.71 -17.63
N GLY A 233 -55.64 -15.39 -17.18
CA GLY A 233 -56.87 -15.91 -17.80
C GLY A 233 -58.00 -16.45 -16.91
N ARG A 234 -59.03 -15.61 -16.70
CA ARG A 234 -60.49 -15.88 -16.56
C ARG A 234 -61.14 -16.27 -15.19
N SER A 235 -62.28 -15.59 -14.97
CA SER A 235 -63.46 -15.84 -14.09
C SER A 235 -63.30 -15.71 -12.56
N SER A 236 -63.77 -14.60 -11.95
CA SER A 236 -65.09 -14.42 -11.27
C SER A 236 -65.18 -15.22 -9.96
N SER A 237 -65.50 -14.70 -8.77
CA SER A 237 -66.49 -13.70 -8.36
C SER A 237 -66.44 -13.52 -6.83
N SER A 238 -66.76 -12.32 -6.33
CA SER A 238 -67.52 -12.01 -5.07
C SER A 238 -66.97 -12.53 -3.73
N ALA A 239 -67.00 -11.86 -2.58
CA ALA A 239 -67.65 -10.65 -2.07
C ALA A 239 -67.10 -10.39 -0.64
N ARG A 240 -67.16 -9.13 -0.18
CA ARG A 240 -67.51 -8.65 1.20
C ARG A 240 -66.63 -9.14 2.37
N GLU A 241 -66.30 -8.40 3.43
CA GLU A 241 -66.89 -7.24 4.09
C GLU A 241 -65.87 -6.70 5.14
N ASP A 242 -65.92 -5.38 5.35
CA ASP A 242 -65.66 -4.57 6.56
C ASP A 242 -64.29 -4.43 7.29
N ASP A 243 -63.97 -3.14 7.45
CA ASP A 243 -62.86 -2.46 8.12
C ASP A 243 -63.19 -2.05 9.57
N GLY A 244 -62.17 -2.11 10.44
CA GLY A 244 -61.85 -1.07 11.44
C GLY A 244 -62.00 -1.41 12.95
N PRO A 245 -61.33 -0.68 13.87
CA PRO A 245 -59.94 -0.21 13.79
C PRO A 245 -59.12 -0.36 15.12
N SER A 246 -57.79 -0.45 14.94
CA SER A 246 -56.69 0.11 15.76
C SER A 246 -56.69 0.06 17.30
N SER A 247 -55.72 -0.68 17.89
CA SER A 247 -54.58 -0.07 18.61
C SER A 247 -53.56 -1.13 19.07
N SER A 248 -52.30 -0.68 19.17
CA SER A 248 -51.23 -1.16 20.06
C SER A 248 -50.32 -2.34 19.65
N GLN A 249 -49.03 -2.01 19.71
CA GLN A 249 -47.91 -2.81 20.21
C GLN A 249 -47.39 -3.98 19.37
N ALA A 250 -46.23 -3.70 18.76
CA ALA A 250 -45.34 -4.66 18.13
C ALA A 250 -44.75 -5.61 19.17
N SER A 251 -45.37 -6.76 19.32
CA SER A 251 -44.80 -7.98 19.85
C SER A 251 -44.17 -8.79 18.71
N THR A 252 -42.93 -9.19 18.94
CA THR A 252 -42.19 -10.22 18.22
C THR A 252 -43.03 -11.49 18.04
N SER A 253 -43.24 -11.92 16.79
CA SER A 253 -43.77 -13.24 16.43
C SER A 253 -42.78 -13.87 15.43
N ALA A 254 -42.11 -14.97 15.78
CA ALA A 254 -42.62 -16.34 15.89
C ALA A 254 -43.04 -16.89 14.52
N VAL A 255 -42.20 -17.79 13.98
CA VAL A 255 -42.55 -18.77 12.96
C VAL A 255 -43.01 -20.02 13.71
N THR A 256 -44.27 -20.40 13.52
CA THR A 256 -44.86 -21.73 13.73
C THR A 256 -44.81 -22.48 12.39
N ASP A 257 -44.81 -23.81 12.25
CA ASP A 257 -44.63 -24.96 13.13
C ASP A 257 -44.36 -26.13 12.16
N LEU A 258 -43.41 -27.00 12.46
CA LEU A 258 -43.46 -28.40 12.07
C LEU A 258 -42.96 -29.20 13.28
N ASN A 259 -43.91 -29.92 13.87
CA ASN A 259 -43.86 -30.58 15.17
C ASN A 259 -42.69 -31.57 15.31
N SER A 260 -41.84 -31.31 16.31
CA SER A 260 -41.34 -32.34 17.23
C SER A 260 -41.12 -31.69 18.59
N SER A 261 -41.82 -32.19 19.60
CA SER A 261 -41.78 -31.78 21.01
C SER A 261 -40.36 -31.54 21.53
N GLY A 262 -40.02 -30.28 21.80
CA GLY A 262 -38.79 -29.87 22.49
C GLY A 262 -39.03 -28.56 23.25
N SER A 263 -39.01 -28.63 24.58
CA SER A 263 -39.14 -27.47 25.47
C SER A 263 -38.03 -26.44 25.22
N VAL A 264 -38.40 -25.18 24.94
CA VAL A 264 -37.45 -24.06 24.82
C VAL A 264 -37.02 -23.62 26.22
N MET A 265 -35.80 -23.99 26.62
CA MET A 265 -35.16 -23.47 27.84
C MET A 265 -34.52 -22.10 27.62
N SER A 266 -34.50 -21.27 28.66
CA SER A 266 -33.86 -19.96 28.69
C SER A 266 -32.32 -20.05 28.61
N SER A 267 -31.67 -19.02 28.05
CA SER A 267 -30.20 -18.91 27.94
C SER A 267 -29.45 -19.09 29.27
N SER A 268 -30.13 -18.90 30.40
CA SER A 268 -29.60 -19.14 31.75
C SER A 268 -29.29 -20.62 32.02
N THR A 269 -30.06 -21.56 31.49
CA THR A 269 -29.85 -22.99 31.77
C THR A 269 -28.69 -23.58 30.98
N ILE A 270 -28.46 -23.09 29.76
CA ILE A 270 -27.29 -23.47 28.94
C ILE A 270 -26.00 -23.01 29.64
N LEU A 271 -25.99 -21.79 30.19
CA LEU A 271 -24.87 -21.27 30.98
C LEU A 271 -24.64 -22.09 32.27
N ARG A 272 -25.72 -22.52 32.93
CA ARG A 272 -25.70 -23.32 34.17
C ARG A 272 -25.03 -24.69 33.96
N GLY A 273 -25.36 -25.39 32.87
CA GLY A 273 -24.72 -26.67 32.53
C GLY A 273 -23.23 -26.54 32.22
N THR A 274 -22.81 -25.44 31.57
CA THR A 274 -21.39 -25.18 31.29
C THR A 274 -20.58 -24.89 32.56
N LEU A 275 -21.13 -24.12 33.51
CA LEU A 275 -20.43 -23.78 34.77
C LEU A 275 -20.18 -25.02 35.65
N ILE A 276 -21.15 -25.93 35.75
CA ILE A 276 -20.99 -27.16 36.54
C ILE A 276 -19.89 -28.05 35.93
N LYS A 277 -19.85 -28.17 34.59
CA LYS A 277 -18.77 -28.88 33.90
C LYS A 277 -17.40 -28.25 34.16
N GLN A 278 -17.31 -26.92 34.27
CA GLN A 278 -16.04 -26.24 34.56
C GLN A 278 -15.49 -26.62 35.94
N GLU A 279 -16.34 -26.68 36.96
CA GLU A 279 -15.93 -27.10 38.31
C GLU A 279 -15.46 -28.56 38.33
N VAL A 280 -16.20 -29.45 37.66
CA VAL A 280 -15.82 -30.87 37.52
C VAL A 280 -14.49 -31.02 36.78
N VAL A 281 -14.31 -30.32 35.66
CA VAL A 281 -13.04 -30.36 34.91
C VAL A 281 -11.91 -29.75 35.72
N LEU A 282 -12.15 -28.71 36.51
CA LEU A 282 -11.13 -28.11 37.38
C LEU A 282 -10.68 -29.09 38.49
N TYR A 283 -11.60 -29.86 39.06
CA TYR A 283 -11.28 -30.95 39.97
C TYR A 283 -10.38 -32.01 39.30
N LEU A 284 -10.72 -32.43 38.07
CA LEU A 284 -9.91 -33.40 37.32
C LEU A 284 -8.52 -32.86 36.93
N VAL A 285 -8.42 -31.58 36.56
CA VAL A 285 -7.14 -30.89 36.33
C VAL A 285 -6.28 -30.89 37.59
N ASN A 286 -6.89 -30.65 38.76
CA ASN A 286 -6.18 -30.73 40.04
C ASN A 286 -5.70 -32.14 40.37
N CYS A 287 -6.52 -33.17 40.11
CA CYS A 287 -6.13 -34.57 40.27
C CYS A 287 -4.94 -34.91 39.37
N HIS A 288 -4.96 -34.49 38.10
CA HIS A 288 -3.85 -34.69 37.17
C HIS A 288 -2.57 -34.00 37.63
N ARG A 289 -2.67 -32.75 38.10
CA ARG A 289 -1.54 -31.99 38.66
C ARG A 289 -0.92 -32.67 39.89
N LEU A 290 -1.75 -33.15 40.81
CA LEU A 290 -1.29 -33.86 42.01
C LEU A 290 -0.63 -35.19 41.64
N ARG A 291 -1.24 -35.96 40.73
CA ARG A 291 -0.64 -37.19 40.19
C ARG A 291 0.72 -36.93 39.56
N HIS A 292 0.86 -35.86 38.77
CA HIS A 292 2.14 -35.52 38.15
C HIS A 292 3.21 -35.17 39.19
N LYS A 293 2.84 -34.45 40.26
CA LYS A 293 3.74 -34.17 41.38
C LYS A 293 4.22 -35.45 42.08
N PHE A 294 3.32 -36.41 42.31
CA PHE A 294 3.72 -37.70 42.89
C PHE A 294 4.63 -38.50 41.96
N LEU A 295 4.36 -38.49 40.64
CA LEU A 295 5.25 -39.12 39.66
C LEU A 295 6.67 -38.53 39.71
N THR A 296 6.80 -37.20 39.76
CA THR A 296 8.12 -36.55 39.87
C THR A 296 8.81 -36.90 41.19
N ASP A 297 8.09 -36.87 42.30
CA ASP A 297 8.63 -37.17 43.63
C ASP A 297 9.11 -38.64 43.73
N THR A 298 8.39 -39.59 43.12
CA THR A 298 8.78 -41.00 43.02
C THR A 298 10.01 -41.19 42.10
N THR A 299 10.12 -40.45 41.00
CA THR A 299 11.33 -40.50 40.13
C THR A 299 12.57 -39.92 40.79
N VAL A 300 12.43 -38.94 41.69
CA VAL A 300 13.55 -38.30 42.41
C VAL A 300 13.98 -39.12 43.62
N SER A 301 13.05 -39.86 44.22
CA SER A 301 13.25 -40.62 45.47
C SER A 301 13.74 -42.07 45.25
N GLN A 302 14.33 -42.38 44.09
CA GLN A 302 14.88 -43.70 43.69
C GLN A 302 15.97 -44.27 44.63
N SER A 303 16.28 -43.64 45.76
CA SER A 303 17.33 -44.07 46.67
C SER A 303 16.88 -45.05 47.77
N ASN A 304 15.57 -45.24 48.03
CA ASN A 304 15.09 -45.97 49.22
C ASN A 304 14.09 -47.14 49.00
N ASP A 305 13.44 -47.28 47.84
CA ASP A 305 12.42 -48.32 47.60
C ASP A 305 12.95 -49.41 46.64
N SER A 306 12.39 -50.64 46.69
CA SER A 306 12.80 -51.72 45.77
C SER A 306 12.28 -51.49 44.34
N ALA A 307 12.95 -52.07 43.33
CA ALA A 307 12.58 -51.89 41.93
C ALA A 307 11.14 -52.37 41.61
N ASP A 308 10.67 -53.40 42.29
CA ASP A 308 9.34 -54.00 42.11
C ASP A 308 8.24 -53.08 42.69
N GLU A 309 8.50 -52.50 43.86
CA GLU A 309 7.63 -51.53 44.53
C GLU A 309 7.48 -50.23 43.72
N THR A 310 8.59 -49.75 43.14
CA THR A 310 8.59 -48.55 42.28
C THR A 310 7.79 -48.81 41.00
N THR A 311 7.87 -50.03 40.44
CA THR A 311 7.11 -50.43 39.25
C THR A 311 5.61 -50.52 39.57
N LYS A 312 5.23 -51.06 40.73
CA LYS A 312 3.84 -51.13 41.18
C LYS A 312 3.22 -49.74 41.35
N ILE A 313 3.94 -48.81 41.98
CA ILE A 313 3.49 -47.41 42.14
C ILE A 313 3.34 -46.71 40.78
N GLN A 314 4.28 -46.94 39.86
CA GLN A 314 4.20 -46.37 38.50
C GLN A 314 3.00 -46.90 37.72
N ASN A 315 2.68 -48.19 37.81
CA ASN A 315 1.49 -48.76 37.17
C ASN A 315 0.21 -48.14 37.72
N VAL A 316 0.07 -48.03 39.04
CA VAL A 316 -1.12 -47.41 39.65
C VAL A 316 -1.24 -45.91 39.32
N LEU A 317 -0.11 -45.19 39.23
CA LEU A 317 -0.11 -43.81 38.75
C LEU A 317 -0.48 -43.67 37.27
N GLN A 318 -0.26 -44.73 36.47
CA GLN A 318 -0.71 -44.81 35.09
C GLN A 318 -2.22 -45.13 35.01
N ASP A 319 -2.72 -46.04 35.85
CA ASP A 319 -4.15 -46.34 35.95
C ASP A 319 -4.95 -45.10 36.40
N ALA A 320 -4.42 -44.35 37.37
CA ALA A 320 -4.98 -43.07 37.79
C ALA A 320 -4.98 -42.04 36.65
N TYR A 321 -3.92 -41.99 35.83
CA TYR A 321 -3.87 -41.11 34.66
C TYR A 321 -4.96 -41.47 33.64
N ASP A 322 -5.04 -42.74 33.27
CA ASP A 322 -6.01 -43.26 32.31
C ASP A 322 -7.44 -42.98 32.78
N ALA A 323 -7.72 -43.19 34.07
CA ALA A 323 -9.02 -42.92 34.66
C ALA A 323 -9.35 -41.42 34.68
N ILE A 324 -8.43 -40.54 35.08
CA ILE A 324 -8.65 -39.08 35.05
C ILE A 324 -8.96 -38.62 33.62
N MET A 325 -8.19 -39.07 32.61
CA MET A 325 -8.42 -38.68 31.21
C MET A 325 -9.74 -39.22 30.66
N ARG A 326 -10.07 -40.50 30.91
CA ARG A 326 -11.34 -41.10 30.50
C ARG A 326 -12.53 -40.37 31.12
N THR A 327 -12.48 -40.11 32.44
CA THR A 327 -13.54 -39.37 33.13
C THR A 327 -13.66 -37.95 32.59
N THR A 328 -12.54 -37.28 32.28
CA THR A 328 -12.56 -35.96 31.62
C THR A 328 -13.26 -36.02 30.25
N ILE A 329 -12.97 -37.03 29.43
CA ILE A 329 -13.63 -37.22 28.12
C ILE A 329 -15.13 -37.48 28.32
N LEU A 330 -15.53 -38.31 29.29
CA LEU A 330 -16.94 -38.60 29.59
C LEU A 330 -17.71 -37.34 30.01
N VAL A 331 -17.09 -36.47 30.83
CA VAL A 331 -17.66 -35.18 31.23
C VAL A 331 -17.80 -34.25 30.03
N LEU A 332 -16.76 -34.13 29.19
CA LEU A 332 -16.76 -33.19 28.05
C LEU A 332 -17.60 -33.67 26.85
N THR A 333 -17.95 -34.96 26.80
CA THR A 333 -18.84 -35.54 25.77
C THR A 333 -20.29 -35.68 26.23
N ASP A 334 -20.62 -35.16 27.42
CA ASP A 334 -21.95 -35.20 28.04
C ASP A 334 -22.54 -36.61 28.15
N ARG A 335 -21.68 -37.62 28.35
CA ARG A 335 -22.09 -39.02 28.56
C ARG A 335 -22.51 -39.33 30.00
N ILE A 336 -22.15 -38.45 30.95
CA ILE A 336 -22.52 -38.58 32.38
C ILE A 336 -23.85 -37.89 32.67
N TYR A 337 -24.10 -36.73 32.05
CA TYR A 337 -25.38 -36.02 32.06
C TYR A 337 -25.75 -35.67 30.62
N GLU A 338 -26.79 -36.31 30.08
CA GLU A 338 -27.21 -36.09 28.69
C GLU A 338 -27.64 -34.64 28.45
N ASN A 339 -26.90 -33.96 27.58
CA ASN A 339 -27.24 -32.62 27.12
C ASN A 339 -27.84 -32.69 25.71
N ASN A 340 -29.17 -32.59 25.63
CA ASN A 340 -29.90 -32.62 24.36
C ASN A 340 -29.56 -31.45 23.40
N TYR A 341 -28.84 -30.42 23.87
CA TYR A 341 -28.47 -29.23 23.10
C TYR A 341 -26.96 -29.04 22.93
N LEU A 342 -26.18 -30.13 23.00
CA LEU A 342 -24.72 -30.16 22.81
C LEU A 342 -24.21 -29.31 21.62
N VAL A 343 -25.01 -29.27 20.54
CA VAL A 343 -24.69 -28.53 19.31
C VAL A 343 -24.78 -27.02 19.49
N TYR A 344 -25.45 -26.47 20.50
CA TYR A 344 -25.55 -25.02 20.72
C TYR A 344 -24.75 -24.53 21.94
N ASP A 345 -24.22 -25.46 22.74
CA ASP A 345 -23.52 -25.14 23.98
C ASP A 345 -22.11 -24.57 23.74
N GLN A 346 -21.63 -23.79 24.72
CA GLN A 346 -20.27 -23.26 24.72
C GLN A 346 -19.31 -24.30 25.29
N SER A 347 -18.11 -24.42 24.73
CA SER A 347 -17.12 -25.37 25.28
C SER A 347 -16.76 -24.99 26.72
N ALA A 348 -16.91 -25.94 27.64
CA ALA A 348 -16.51 -25.78 29.05
C ALA A 348 -15.01 -25.41 29.18
N LEU A 349 -14.17 -25.88 28.26
CA LEU A 349 -12.74 -25.61 28.24
C LEU A 349 -12.41 -24.15 27.85
N LEU A 350 -13.26 -23.46 27.10
CA LEU A 350 -12.90 -22.18 26.48
C LEU A 350 -12.54 -21.10 27.51
N GLU A 351 -13.43 -20.89 28.49
CA GLU A 351 -13.25 -19.88 29.53
C GLU A 351 -12.10 -20.27 30.48
N MET A 352 -11.97 -21.57 30.79
CA MET A 352 -10.89 -22.09 31.62
C MET A 352 -9.51 -21.88 30.98
N ILE A 353 -9.40 -22.01 29.65
CA ILE A 353 -8.17 -21.73 28.91
C ILE A 353 -7.85 -20.23 28.94
N TYR A 354 -8.84 -19.34 28.74
CA TYR A 354 -8.61 -17.89 28.81
C TYR A 354 -8.14 -17.42 30.20
N GLN A 355 -8.68 -18.03 31.26
CA GLN A 355 -8.28 -17.74 32.64
C GLN A 355 -6.98 -18.43 33.06
N GLY A 356 -6.37 -19.26 32.20
CA GLY A 356 -5.14 -19.99 32.52
C GLY A 356 -5.30 -21.07 33.59
N ARG A 357 -6.52 -21.60 33.77
CA ARG A 357 -6.81 -22.65 34.77
C ARG A 357 -6.44 -24.06 34.29
N ILE A 358 -6.23 -24.25 32.99
CA ILE A 358 -5.80 -25.51 32.39
C ILE A 358 -4.29 -25.41 32.08
N SER A 359 -3.51 -26.37 32.57
CA SER A 359 -2.07 -26.45 32.26
C SER A 359 -1.83 -26.96 30.84
N ASP A 360 -0.71 -26.53 30.23
CA ASP A 360 -0.33 -26.97 28.88
C ASP A 360 -0.11 -28.49 28.81
N GLU A 361 0.38 -29.11 29.90
CA GLU A 361 0.56 -30.56 30.04
C GLU A 361 -0.78 -31.30 30.01
N PHE A 362 -1.77 -30.85 30.80
CA PHE A 362 -3.10 -31.45 30.82
C PHE A 362 -3.77 -31.35 29.44
N LEU A 363 -3.63 -30.19 28.78
CA LEU A 363 -4.20 -29.98 27.45
C LEU A 363 -3.55 -30.91 26.41
N PHE A 364 -2.23 -31.12 26.48
CA PHE A 364 -1.52 -32.07 25.63
C PHE A 364 -2.02 -33.50 25.86
N ASP A 365 -2.10 -33.94 27.12
CA ASP A 365 -2.55 -35.27 27.51
C ASP A 365 -4.00 -35.54 27.09
N LEU A 366 -4.87 -34.54 27.26
CA LEU A 366 -6.27 -34.61 26.83
C LEU A 366 -6.37 -34.76 25.30
N VAL A 367 -5.61 -33.97 24.54
CA VAL A 367 -5.56 -34.10 23.07
C VAL A 367 -5.04 -35.47 22.66
N SER A 368 -3.95 -35.94 23.27
CA SER A 368 -3.34 -37.24 22.97
C SER A 368 -4.30 -38.40 23.22
N THR A 369 -4.94 -38.41 24.39
CA THR A 369 -5.88 -39.47 24.79
C THR A 369 -7.15 -39.42 23.94
N ALA A 370 -7.74 -38.24 23.76
CA ALA A 370 -8.94 -38.09 22.94
C ALA A 370 -8.68 -38.44 21.48
N PHE A 371 -7.50 -38.11 20.92
CA PHE A 371 -7.17 -38.42 19.52
C PHE A 371 -7.16 -39.93 19.22
N SER A 372 -6.90 -40.77 20.23
CA SER A 372 -7.01 -42.23 20.11
C SER A 372 -8.46 -42.68 19.83
N GLN A 373 -9.45 -41.87 20.24
CA GLN A 373 -10.88 -42.07 20.00
C GLN A 373 -11.42 -40.93 19.12
N GLY A 374 -11.27 -41.08 17.79
CA GLY A 374 -11.48 -39.99 16.82
C GLY A 374 -12.83 -39.24 16.92
N GLU A 375 -13.93 -39.92 17.27
CA GLU A 375 -15.24 -39.26 17.44
C GLU A 375 -15.27 -38.32 18.66
N ASP A 376 -14.67 -38.72 19.77
CA ASP A 376 -14.66 -37.94 21.00
C ASP A 376 -13.74 -36.72 20.86
N PHE A 377 -12.61 -36.90 20.18
CA PHE A 377 -11.76 -35.79 19.77
C PHE A 377 -12.53 -34.75 18.94
N GLN A 378 -13.25 -35.19 17.89
CA GLN A 378 -14.02 -34.29 17.04
C GLN A 378 -15.10 -33.53 17.83
N LYS A 379 -15.84 -34.21 18.73
CA LYS A 379 -16.89 -33.59 19.54
C LYS A 379 -16.34 -32.49 20.46
N ILE A 380 -15.31 -32.81 21.26
CA ILE A 380 -14.74 -31.89 22.25
C ILE A 380 -14.11 -30.67 21.56
N PHE A 381 -13.22 -30.92 20.60
CA PHE A 381 -12.40 -29.85 20.04
C PHE A 381 -13.13 -29.05 18.94
N SER A 382 -14.14 -29.59 18.26
CA SER A 382 -14.96 -28.78 17.34
C SER A 382 -15.77 -27.72 18.07
N GLN A 383 -16.30 -28.03 19.26
CA GLN A 383 -16.97 -27.04 20.10
C GLN A 383 -16.01 -25.93 20.55
N LEU A 384 -14.79 -26.30 20.95
CA LEU A 384 -13.75 -25.34 21.33
C LEU A 384 -13.37 -24.41 20.17
N LEU A 385 -13.11 -24.98 18.98
CA LEU A 385 -12.79 -24.22 17.76
C LEU A 385 -13.93 -23.28 17.36
N ARG A 386 -15.19 -23.74 17.45
CA ARG A 386 -16.36 -22.88 17.22
C ARG A 386 -16.43 -21.72 18.22
N GLY A 387 -16.15 -21.98 19.49
CA GLY A 387 -16.07 -20.96 20.54
C GLY A 387 -15.02 -19.90 20.24
N LEU A 388 -13.82 -20.31 19.80
CA LEU A 388 -12.75 -19.40 19.35
C LEU A 388 -13.18 -18.57 18.15
N PHE A 389 -13.81 -19.19 17.16
CA PHE A 389 -14.32 -18.50 15.96
C PHE A 389 -15.36 -17.43 16.29
N ILE A 390 -16.39 -17.76 17.08
CA ILE A 390 -17.45 -16.81 17.48
C ILE A 390 -16.87 -15.70 18.37
N GLY A 391 -15.98 -16.05 19.31
CA GLY A 391 -15.28 -15.07 20.14
C GLY A 391 -14.49 -14.07 19.30
N MET A 392 -13.76 -14.57 18.30
CA MET A 392 -12.99 -13.74 17.38
C MET A 392 -13.92 -12.84 16.55
N GLN A 393 -15.01 -13.36 15.99
CA GLN A 393 -15.99 -12.55 15.23
C GLN A 393 -16.55 -11.37 16.03
N ARG A 394 -16.77 -11.54 17.34
CA ARG A 394 -17.22 -10.46 18.23
C ARG A 394 -16.14 -9.41 18.49
N ASN A 395 -14.87 -9.83 18.49
CA ASN A 395 -13.72 -8.99 18.85
C ASN A 395 -13.02 -8.32 17.65
N ILE A 396 -13.47 -8.52 16.39
CA ILE A 396 -12.88 -7.84 15.22
C ILE A 396 -12.96 -6.31 15.36
N CYS A 397 -14.10 -5.80 15.86
CA CYS A 397 -14.36 -4.37 16.00
C CYS A 397 -14.39 -3.96 17.47
N SER A 398 -13.22 -3.86 18.08
CA SER A 398 -12.97 -3.45 19.47
C SER A 398 -12.15 -2.15 19.54
N VAL A 399 -12.16 -1.52 20.72
CA VAL A 399 -11.36 -0.32 20.99
C VAL A 399 -9.87 -0.68 21.10
N SER A 400 -9.55 -1.80 21.72
CA SER A 400 -8.19 -2.37 21.82
C SER A 400 -8.02 -3.58 20.91
N ILE A 401 -6.79 -3.92 20.56
CA ILE A 401 -6.48 -5.13 19.78
C ILE A 401 -6.52 -6.33 20.73
N ASN A 402 -7.41 -7.30 20.50
CA ASN A 402 -7.46 -8.53 21.30
C ASN A 402 -6.85 -9.71 20.54
N THR A 403 -5.73 -10.24 21.06
CA THR A 403 -5.03 -11.40 20.47
C THR A 403 -5.32 -12.72 21.17
N GLN A 404 -6.05 -12.73 22.29
CA GLN A 404 -6.23 -13.91 23.14
C GLN A 404 -6.79 -15.12 22.37
N GLN A 405 -7.78 -14.91 21.50
CA GLN A 405 -8.36 -15.98 20.67
C GLN A 405 -7.32 -16.57 19.70
N ILE A 406 -6.46 -15.73 19.12
CA ILE A 406 -5.43 -16.12 18.17
C ILE A 406 -4.31 -16.88 18.89
N ASP A 407 -3.91 -16.39 20.07
CA ASP A 407 -2.85 -17.00 20.86
C ASP A 407 -3.25 -18.40 21.35
N VAL A 408 -4.51 -18.58 21.77
CA VAL A 408 -5.06 -19.90 22.11
C VAL A 408 -5.09 -20.82 20.89
N LEU A 409 -5.55 -20.33 19.73
CA LEU A 409 -5.53 -21.11 18.49
C LEU A 409 -4.10 -21.53 18.10
N ALA A 410 -3.13 -20.62 18.22
CA ALA A 410 -1.73 -20.87 17.94
C ALA A 410 -1.13 -21.92 18.88
N LYS A 411 -1.52 -21.93 20.16
CA LYS A 411 -1.14 -22.99 21.11
C LYS A 411 -1.71 -24.34 20.70
N LEU A 412 -3.01 -24.41 20.39
CA LEU A 412 -3.70 -25.65 20.05
C LEU A 412 -3.13 -26.33 18.79
N VAL A 413 -2.83 -25.57 17.74
CA VAL A 413 -2.28 -26.14 16.49
C VAL A 413 -0.83 -26.62 16.60
N ASN A 414 -0.12 -26.21 17.66
CA ASN A 414 1.26 -26.63 17.91
C ASN A 414 1.36 -27.98 18.63
N ILE A 415 0.25 -28.50 19.18
CA ILE A 415 0.20 -29.81 19.82
C ILE A 415 0.44 -30.92 18.79
N LYS A 416 1.39 -31.81 19.08
CA LYS A 416 1.79 -32.93 18.22
C LYS A 416 1.57 -34.25 18.94
N VAL A 417 0.86 -35.18 18.28
CA VAL A 417 0.67 -36.54 18.79
C VAL A 417 1.34 -37.48 17.80
N GLY A 418 2.52 -37.98 18.18
CA GLY A 418 3.42 -38.69 17.25
C GLY A 418 3.83 -37.81 16.06
N THR A 419 3.53 -38.25 14.85
CA THR A 419 3.79 -37.49 13.61
C THR A 419 2.60 -36.62 13.17
N ALA A 420 1.44 -36.76 13.79
CA ALA A 420 0.23 -36.05 13.42
C ALA A 420 0.07 -34.74 14.21
N ARG A 421 -0.62 -33.77 13.59
CA ARG A 421 -1.12 -32.56 14.24
C ARG A 421 -2.65 -32.60 14.26
N PRO A 422 -3.28 -33.20 15.28
CA PRO A 422 -4.72 -33.44 15.31
C PRO A 422 -5.58 -32.20 15.09
N MET A 423 -5.18 -31.07 15.70
CA MET A 423 -5.93 -29.81 15.58
C MET A 423 -5.86 -29.23 14.16
N CYS A 424 -4.74 -29.39 13.45
CA CYS A 424 -4.61 -28.96 12.05
C CYS A 424 -5.53 -29.78 11.14
N ASP A 425 -5.56 -31.11 11.34
CA ASP A 425 -6.45 -32.01 10.59
C ASP A 425 -7.92 -31.66 10.85
N LEU A 426 -8.27 -31.37 12.11
CA LEU A 426 -9.63 -30.99 12.50
C LEU A 426 -10.06 -29.67 11.86
N ILE A 427 -9.24 -28.61 11.92
CA ILE A 427 -9.57 -27.30 11.35
C ILE A 427 -9.90 -27.43 9.86
N VAL A 428 -9.09 -28.19 9.12
CA VAL A 428 -9.24 -28.38 7.67
C VAL A 428 -10.41 -29.31 7.30
N SER A 429 -10.89 -30.10 8.27
CA SER A 429 -12.11 -30.92 8.12
C SER A 429 -13.40 -30.16 8.40
N GLN A 430 -13.34 -28.97 9.02
CA GLN A 430 -14.53 -28.17 9.31
C GLN A 430 -15.22 -27.72 8.00
N ALA A 431 -16.55 -27.77 7.98
CA ALA A 431 -17.35 -27.36 6.83
C ALA A 431 -17.14 -25.89 6.44
N ASN A 432 -16.79 -25.03 7.42
CA ASN A 432 -16.51 -23.62 7.21
C ASN A 432 -15.02 -23.32 6.94
N PHE A 433 -14.13 -24.30 6.70
CA PHE A 433 -12.73 -23.99 6.39
C PHE A 433 -12.60 -23.28 5.04
N LEU A 434 -13.07 -23.92 3.97
CA LEU A 434 -13.22 -23.36 2.63
C LEU A 434 -14.69 -23.56 2.20
N PRO A 435 -15.61 -22.69 2.63
CA PRO A 435 -17.03 -22.84 2.32
C PRO A 435 -17.28 -22.59 0.82
N PRO A 436 -18.26 -23.29 0.20
CA PRO A 436 -18.68 -22.97 -1.15
C PRO A 436 -19.25 -21.55 -1.20
N ILE A 437 -18.91 -20.81 -2.25
CA ILE A 437 -19.42 -19.45 -2.46
C ILE A 437 -20.89 -19.53 -2.88
N CYS A 438 -21.77 -18.87 -2.12
CA CYS A 438 -23.20 -18.87 -2.33
C CYS A 438 -23.74 -17.52 -2.83
N THR A 439 -22.93 -16.45 -2.80
CA THR A 439 -23.37 -15.09 -3.13
C THR A 439 -22.61 -14.47 -4.30
N LYS A 440 -23.09 -13.30 -4.76
CA LYS A 440 -22.40 -12.47 -5.78
C LYS A 440 -21.22 -11.66 -5.23
N ILE A 441 -20.83 -11.86 -3.96
CA ILE A 441 -19.72 -11.15 -3.29
C ILE A 441 -18.62 -12.12 -2.82
N PRO A 442 -18.05 -12.92 -3.73
CA PRO A 442 -17.13 -14.02 -3.37
C PRO A 442 -15.96 -13.55 -2.51
N GLY A 443 -15.36 -12.40 -2.83
CA GLY A 443 -14.21 -11.86 -2.11
C GLY A 443 -14.51 -11.48 -0.66
N ARG A 444 -15.73 -11.04 -0.34
CA ARG A 444 -16.14 -10.70 1.03
C ARG A 444 -16.77 -11.87 1.78
N GLU A 445 -17.46 -12.75 1.06
CA GLU A 445 -18.06 -13.96 1.60
C GLU A 445 -16.99 -14.90 2.17
N ILE A 446 -15.93 -15.16 1.41
CA ILE A 446 -14.84 -16.04 1.87
C ILE A 446 -14.20 -15.50 3.17
N VAL A 447 -14.03 -14.19 3.31
CA VAL A 447 -13.46 -13.56 4.53
C VAL A 447 -14.35 -13.73 5.75
N LYS A 448 -15.68 -13.71 5.57
CA LYS A 448 -16.63 -13.79 6.70
C LYS A 448 -17.02 -15.21 7.07
N CYS A 449 -17.14 -16.06 6.07
CA CYS A 449 -17.67 -17.42 6.22
C CYS A 449 -16.56 -18.44 6.47
N SER A 450 -15.32 -18.16 6.06
CA SER A 450 -14.21 -19.08 6.32
C SER A 450 -13.74 -19.05 7.78
N TYR A 451 -13.27 -20.19 8.28
CA TYR A 451 -12.84 -20.36 9.66
C TYR A 451 -11.70 -19.40 10.03
N LEU A 452 -10.66 -19.28 9.18
CA LEU A 452 -9.50 -18.40 9.44
C LEU A 452 -9.79 -16.92 9.13
N GLY A 453 -10.92 -16.63 8.47
CA GLY A 453 -11.31 -15.29 8.03
C GLY A 453 -11.32 -14.24 9.14
N PRO A 454 -12.08 -14.44 10.23
CA PRO A 454 -12.13 -13.53 11.37
C PRO A 454 -10.78 -13.27 12.03
N PHE A 455 -9.92 -14.28 12.14
CA PHE A 455 -8.61 -14.18 12.80
C PHE A 455 -7.63 -13.28 12.03
N LEU A 456 -7.73 -13.26 10.70
CA LEU A 456 -6.96 -12.35 9.85
C LEU A 456 -7.60 -10.96 9.71
N SER A 457 -8.86 -10.77 10.14
CA SER A 457 -9.63 -9.54 9.92
C SER A 457 -9.38 -8.43 10.93
N LEU A 458 -8.52 -8.63 11.95
CA LEU A 458 -8.13 -7.54 12.86
C LEU A 458 -7.42 -6.42 12.09
N SER A 459 -7.87 -5.20 12.31
CA SER A 459 -7.48 -4.07 11.47
C SER A 459 -7.46 -2.75 12.23
N LEU A 460 -6.48 -1.92 11.88
CA LEU A 460 -6.35 -0.54 12.37
C LEU A 460 -6.96 0.49 11.41
N PHE A 461 -7.43 0.06 10.22
CA PHE A 461 -8.06 0.95 9.25
C PHE A 461 -9.39 1.49 9.78
N ALA A 462 -9.63 2.79 9.60
CA ALA A 462 -10.80 3.46 10.17
C ALA A 462 -12.13 3.00 9.54
N GLU A 463 -12.10 2.51 8.31
CA GLU A 463 -13.24 1.96 7.58
C GLU A 463 -13.63 0.56 8.08
N GLU A 464 -12.70 -0.15 8.70
CA GLU A 464 -12.88 -1.52 9.18
C GLU A 464 -13.16 -1.54 10.69
N ASN A 465 -12.39 -0.78 11.47
CA ASN A 465 -12.55 -0.64 12.92
C ASN A 465 -12.85 0.81 13.32
N VAL A 466 -14.14 1.17 13.20
CA VAL A 466 -14.63 2.52 13.55
C VAL A 466 -14.42 2.83 15.04
N LYS A 467 -14.54 1.83 15.94
CA LYS A 467 -14.40 2.02 17.39
C LYS A 467 -12.96 2.38 17.76
N PHE A 468 -11.98 1.68 17.19
CA PHE A 468 -10.57 2.03 17.34
C PHE A 468 -10.30 3.45 16.84
N ALA A 469 -10.77 3.78 15.63
CA ALA A 469 -10.57 5.11 15.07
C ALA A 469 -11.24 6.21 15.91
N GLU A 470 -12.39 5.97 16.53
CA GLU A 470 -13.03 6.95 17.41
C GLU A 470 -12.29 7.16 18.73
N ALA A 471 -11.80 6.09 19.35
CA ALA A 471 -11.08 6.16 20.61
C ALA A 471 -9.68 6.75 20.45
N HIS A 472 -8.95 6.35 19.41
CA HIS A 472 -7.53 6.67 19.24
C HIS A 472 -7.25 7.66 18.12
N GLY A 473 -8.21 7.98 17.26
CA GLY A 473 -8.01 8.80 16.05
C GLY A 473 -7.68 10.28 16.23
N LYS A 474 -7.34 10.72 17.45
CA LYS A 474 -6.78 12.05 17.70
C LYS A 474 -5.26 12.00 17.46
N SER A 475 -4.74 12.99 16.73
CA SER A 475 -3.34 13.05 16.30
C SER A 475 -2.33 12.83 17.45
N SER A 476 -2.58 13.44 18.62
CA SER A 476 -1.71 13.28 19.79
C SER A 476 -1.64 11.86 20.34
N VAL A 477 -2.76 11.12 20.31
CA VAL A 477 -2.86 9.77 20.88
C VAL A 477 -2.16 8.76 19.97
N ILE A 478 -2.37 8.86 18.65
CA ILE A 478 -1.71 7.99 17.67
C ILE A 478 -0.19 8.17 17.76
N VAL A 479 0.30 9.41 17.84
CA VAL A 479 1.75 9.67 17.91
C VAL A 479 2.37 9.10 19.19
N CYS A 480 1.73 9.27 20.35
CA CYS A 480 2.25 8.75 21.62
C CYS A 480 2.22 7.21 21.71
N SER A 481 1.18 6.57 21.17
CA SER A 481 0.98 5.12 21.27
C SER A 481 1.32 4.36 19.98
N MET A 482 1.91 5.01 18.99
CA MET A 482 2.19 4.44 17.66
C MET A 482 2.95 3.11 17.75
N TYR A 483 4.00 3.07 18.55
CA TYR A 483 4.85 1.90 18.73
C TYR A 483 4.10 0.72 19.36
N HIS A 484 3.20 1.00 20.30
CA HIS A 484 2.40 -0.01 20.98
C HIS A 484 1.41 -0.68 20.01
N PHE A 485 0.62 0.10 19.26
CA PHE A 485 -0.33 -0.46 18.29
C PHE A 485 0.37 -1.25 17.17
N ARG A 486 1.52 -0.77 16.70
CA ARG A 486 2.35 -1.50 15.71
C ARG A 486 2.88 -2.81 16.28
N TRP A 487 3.33 -2.81 17.53
CA TRP A 487 3.77 -4.02 18.22
C TRP A 487 2.65 -5.03 18.39
N GLU A 488 1.45 -4.60 18.83
CA GLU A 488 0.28 -5.48 18.97
C GLU A 488 -0.13 -6.12 17.64
N MET A 489 -0.17 -5.33 16.55
CA MET A 489 -0.43 -5.88 15.21
C MET A 489 0.65 -6.87 14.77
N GLN A 490 1.92 -6.60 15.07
CA GLN A 490 3.01 -7.51 14.75
C GLN A 490 2.92 -8.80 15.58
N ALA A 491 2.56 -8.72 16.86
CA ALA A 491 2.34 -9.88 17.73
C ALA A 491 1.21 -10.75 17.17
N MET A 492 0.08 -10.14 16.81
CA MET A 492 -1.05 -10.82 16.16
C MET A 492 -0.63 -11.54 14.86
N ARG A 493 0.11 -10.86 13.97
CA ARG A 493 0.63 -11.47 12.73
C ARG A 493 1.61 -12.61 13.01
N SER A 494 2.38 -12.54 14.09
CA SER A 494 3.32 -13.59 14.50
C SER A 494 2.59 -14.84 15.01
N SER A 495 1.54 -14.65 15.82
CA SER A 495 0.68 -15.76 16.27
C SER A 495 -0.08 -16.39 15.09
N MET A 496 -0.58 -15.58 14.15
CA MET A 496 -1.19 -16.10 12.91
C MET A 496 -0.18 -16.84 12.02
N HIS A 497 1.07 -16.36 11.94
CA HIS A 497 2.13 -17.11 11.27
C HIS A 497 2.36 -18.48 11.93
N SER A 498 2.34 -18.59 13.26
CA SER A 498 2.42 -19.89 13.95
C SER A 498 1.27 -20.82 13.55
N VAL A 499 0.06 -20.29 13.36
CA VAL A 499 -1.11 -21.06 12.90
C VAL A 499 -0.88 -21.58 11.47
N PHE A 500 -0.56 -20.70 10.53
CA PHE A 500 -0.32 -21.08 9.14
C PHE A 500 0.90 -22.00 8.97
N TYR A 501 1.99 -21.74 9.69
CA TYR A 501 3.17 -22.60 9.72
C TYR A 501 2.81 -24.03 10.14
N SER A 502 1.99 -24.18 11.17
CA SER A 502 1.52 -25.48 11.65
C SER A 502 0.67 -26.22 10.61
N LEU A 503 -0.23 -25.49 9.94
CA LEU A 503 -1.07 -26.02 8.86
C LEU A 503 -0.27 -26.43 7.61
N PHE A 504 0.79 -25.68 7.27
CA PHE A 504 1.64 -26.01 6.12
C PHE A 504 2.66 -27.10 6.43
N VAL A 505 3.20 -27.19 7.65
CA VAL A 505 4.14 -28.26 8.02
C VAL A 505 3.44 -29.63 7.98
N ASN A 506 2.18 -29.70 8.39
CA ASN A 506 1.41 -30.94 8.39
C ASN A 506 0.97 -31.34 6.96
N GLY A 507 1.36 -32.55 6.54
CA GLY A 507 1.16 -33.03 5.17
C GLY A 507 -0.30 -33.15 4.74
N LYS A 508 -1.21 -33.47 5.66
CA LYS A 508 -2.64 -33.63 5.38
C LYS A 508 -3.37 -32.29 5.21
N SER A 509 -3.01 -31.28 6.01
CA SER A 509 -3.63 -29.95 5.97
C SER A 509 -3.05 -29.04 4.88
N ARG A 510 -1.80 -29.26 4.46
CA ARG A 510 -1.08 -28.39 3.52
C ARG A 510 -1.83 -28.13 2.21
N PRO A 511 -2.32 -29.14 1.46
CA PRO A 511 -2.93 -28.91 0.14
C PRO A 511 -4.19 -28.05 0.21
N LYS A 512 -5.10 -28.37 1.15
CA LYS A 512 -6.31 -27.57 1.38
C LYS A 512 -6.00 -26.16 1.90
N THR A 513 -4.94 -25.99 2.69
CA THR A 513 -4.53 -24.65 3.15
C THR A 513 -3.99 -23.80 2.00
N LEU A 514 -3.22 -24.39 1.08
CA LEU A 514 -2.76 -23.72 -0.13
C LEU A 514 -3.93 -23.36 -1.05
N GLU A 515 -4.88 -24.27 -1.24
CA GLU A 515 -6.11 -24.03 -1.97
C GLU A 515 -6.92 -22.88 -1.35
N TYR A 516 -7.02 -22.84 -0.01
CA TYR A 516 -7.67 -21.75 0.71
C TYR A 516 -7.02 -20.39 0.43
N VAL A 517 -5.69 -20.29 0.52
CA VAL A 517 -4.96 -19.05 0.20
C VAL A 517 -5.15 -18.67 -1.27
N GLY A 518 -5.04 -19.63 -2.19
CA GLY A 518 -5.28 -19.41 -3.62
C GLY A 518 -6.71 -18.92 -3.92
N ALA A 519 -7.73 -19.50 -3.27
CA ALA A 519 -9.12 -19.09 -3.40
C ALA A 519 -9.36 -17.67 -2.89
N ILE A 520 -8.76 -17.29 -1.75
CA ILE A 520 -8.82 -15.91 -1.24
C ILE A 520 -8.29 -14.93 -2.28
N LEU A 521 -7.11 -15.20 -2.84
CA LEU A 521 -6.46 -14.30 -3.79
C LEU A 521 -7.26 -14.22 -5.09
N ARG A 522 -7.68 -15.36 -5.65
CA ARG A 522 -8.47 -15.44 -6.89
C ARG A 522 -9.79 -14.68 -6.80
N HIS A 523 -10.52 -14.82 -5.69
CA HIS A 523 -11.79 -14.10 -5.50
C HIS A 523 -11.62 -12.59 -5.25
N ASN A 524 -10.38 -12.13 -5.09
CA ASN A 524 -10.04 -10.73 -4.81
C ASN A 524 -9.16 -10.08 -5.89
N GLU A 525 -8.98 -10.71 -7.05
CA GLU A 525 -8.21 -10.17 -8.19
C GLU A 525 -8.68 -8.77 -8.61
N ARG A 526 -10.00 -8.51 -8.53
CA ARG A 526 -10.57 -7.20 -8.87
C ARG A 526 -10.14 -6.05 -7.96
N ARG A 527 -9.44 -6.32 -6.85
CA ARG A 527 -8.85 -5.27 -5.99
C ARG A 527 -7.76 -4.47 -6.68
N ALA A 528 -7.11 -5.02 -7.70
CA ALA A 528 -6.09 -4.33 -8.50
C ALA A 528 -6.70 -3.38 -9.56
N GLN A 529 -8.01 -3.42 -9.79
CA GLN A 529 -8.67 -2.53 -10.75
C GLN A 529 -8.69 -1.09 -10.24
N PHE A 530 -8.50 -0.13 -11.15
CA PHE A 530 -8.46 1.29 -10.80
C PHE A 530 -9.71 1.79 -10.07
N SER A 531 -10.89 1.26 -10.42
CA SER A 531 -12.17 1.55 -9.76
C SER A 531 -12.83 0.27 -9.27
N SER A 532 -12.35 -0.24 -8.13
CA SER A 532 -12.87 -1.47 -7.52
C SER A 532 -14.04 -1.19 -6.58
N ASP A 533 -15.14 -1.96 -6.67
CA ASP A 533 -16.22 -1.88 -5.68
C ASP A 533 -15.84 -2.61 -4.38
N GLU A 534 -15.41 -1.83 -3.38
CA GLU A 534 -14.99 -2.34 -2.06
C GLU A 534 -16.07 -3.13 -1.32
N LYS A 535 -17.35 -2.97 -1.66
CA LYS A 535 -18.43 -3.69 -0.96
C LYS A 535 -18.42 -5.18 -1.28
N LEU A 536 -17.91 -5.55 -2.45
CA LEU A 536 -17.90 -6.91 -2.98
C LEU A 536 -16.61 -7.67 -2.63
N LEU A 537 -15.57 -6.95 -2.19
CA LEU A 537 -14.21 -7.46 -2.03
C LEU A 537 -13.80 -7.56 -0.56
N ALA A 538 -12.72 -8.31 -0.31
CA ALA A 538 -12.03 -8.30 0.98
C ALA A 538 -11.54 -6.88 1.31
N ARG A 539 -11.30 -6.63 2.60
CA ARG A 539 -10.81 -5.36 3.12
C ARG A 539 -9.29 -5.37 3.28
N ASP A 540 -8.69 -4.21 3.54
CA ASP A 540 -7.23 -3.99 3.44
C ASP A 540 -6.50 -4.64 4.60
N GLY A 541 -7.04 -4.49 5.82
CA GLY A 541 -6.46 -5.12 7.01
C GLY A 541 -6.31 -6.63 6.82
N PHE A 542 -7.36 -7.29 6.32
CA PHE A 542 -7.37 -8.72 6.08
C PHE A 542 -6.27 -9.18 5.10
N LEU A 543 -6.18 -8.58 3.90
CA LEU A 543 -5.15 -9.00 2.93
C LEU A 543 -3.74 -8.59 3.32
N ILE A 544 -3.54 -7.46 4.00
CA ILE A 544 -2.21 -7.08 4.50
C ILE A 544 -1.74 -8.05 5.59
N ASN A 545 -2.65 -8.51 6.46
CA ASN A 545 -2.31 -9.52 7.46
C ASN A 545 -1.98 -10.87 6.81
N LEU A 546 -2.77 -11.31 5.82
CA LEU A 546 -2.46 -12.51 5.05
C LEU A 546 -1.10 -12.38 4.33
N MET A 547 -0.86 -11.27 3.65
CA MET A 547 0.41 -10.97 2.98
C MET A 547 1.58 -11.02 3.98
N SER A 548 1.43 -10.44 5.17
CA SER A 548 2.49 -10.45 6.19
C SER A 548 2.78 -11.86 6.74
N VAL A 549 1.74 -12.70 6.88
CA VAL A 549 1.92 -14.12 7.24
C VAL A 549 2.66 -14.87 6.13
N MET A 550 2.26 -14.66 4.87
CA MET A 550 2.88 -15.28 3.70
C MET A 550 4.33 -14.82 3.51
N GLN A 551 4.65 -13.54 3.78
CA GLN A 551 6.02 -13.02 3.81
C GLN A 551 6.90 -13.77 4.81
N GLN A 552 6.41 -13.96 6.05
CA GLN A 552 7.14 -14.71 7.08
C GLN A 552 7.41 -16.16 6.65
N MET A 553 6.43 -16.80 6.00
CA MET A 553 6.62 -18.14 5.40
C MET A 553 7.68 -18.14 4.29
N SER A 554 7.73 -17.10 3.45
CA SER A 554 8.66 -17.00 2.33
C SER A 554 10.11 -16.71 2.73
N THR A 555 10.37 -16.13 3.90
CA THR A 555 11.72 -15.73 4.35
C THR A 555 12.77 -16.84 4.33
N ARG A 556 12.37 -18.12 4.51
CA ARG A 556 13.28 -19.27 4.54
C ARG A 556 13.42 -19.98 3.19
N ILE A 557 12.72 -19.51 2.17
CA ILE A 557 12.73 -20.12 0.84
C ILE A 557 13.98 -19.65 0.13
N LYS A 558 14.80 -20.60 -0.30
CA LYS A 558 15.94 -20.33 -1.17
C LYS A 558 15.45 -20.28 -2.61
N MET A 559 15.95 -19.30 -3.38
CA MET A 559 15.49 -19.06 -4.75
C MET A 559 15.86 -20.19 -5.72
N ASP A 560 16.90 -20.99 -5.42
CA ASP A 560 17.30 -22.18 -6.19
C ASP A 560 16.24 -23.28 -6.25
N ARG A 561 15.26 -23.26 -5.33
CA ARG A 561 14.14 -24.21 -5.28
C ARG A 561 12.85 -23.66 -5.88
N VAL A 562 12.85 -22.43 -6.39
CA VAL A 562 11.66 -21.82 -6.98
C VAL A 562 11.66 -22.14 -8.47
N ASP A 563 10.64 -22.86 -8.94
CA ASP A 563 10.43 -23.10 -10.37
C ASP A 563 9.98 -21.81 -11.06
N PRO A 564 10.80 -21.22 -11.96
CA PRO A 564 10.45 -19.96 -12.59
C PRO A 564 9.28 -20.03 -13.57
N SER A 565 8.97 -21.22 -14.09
CA SER A 565 7.88 -21.43 -15.05
C SER A 565 6.52 -21.64 -14.38
N TYR A 566 6.46 -21.59 -13.05
CA TYR A 566 5.27 -21.86 -12.26
C TYR A 566 3.99 -21.09 -12.69
N PRO A 567 4.05 -19.78 -13.01
CA PRO A 567 2.86 -19.02 -13.40
C PRO A 567 2.21 -19.49 -14.71
N PHE A 568 2.92 -20.28 -15.52
CA PHE A 568 2.47 -20.70 -16.85
C PHE A 568 1.75 -22.06 -16.87
N TYR A 569 1.83 -22.84 -15.78
CA TYR A 569 1.14 -24.13 -15.72
C TYR A 569 -0.37 -23.94 -15.50
N LYS A 570 -1.20 -24.75 -16.17
CA LYS A 570 -2.67 -24.69 -16.05
C LYS A 570 -3.20 -25.01 -14.65
N ASP A 571 -2.45 -25.77 -13.86
CA ASP A 571 -2.82 -26.17 -12.51
C ASP A 571 -2.22 -25.27 -11.42
N SER A 572 -1.65 -24.11 -11.79
CA SER A 572 -1.15 -23.12 -10.83
C SER A 572 -2.27 -22.56 -9.94
N LEU A 573 -1.93 -22.29 -8.68
CA LEU A 573 -2.86 -21.64 -7.74
C LEU A 573 -3.03 -20.13 -8.01
N ILE A 574 -2.13 -19.56 -8.80
CA ILE A 574 -2.18 -18.18 -9.27
C ILE A 574 -2.72 -18.14 -10.70
N SER A 575 -3.34 -17.02 -11.07
CA SER A 575 -3.79 -16.76 -12.43
C SER A 575 -3.20 -15.45 -12.89
N ILE A 576 -2.47 -15.48 -14.01
CA ILE A 576 -1.92 -14.27 -14.65
C ILE A 576 -2.47 -14.07 -16.06
N GLU A 577 -3.39 -14.92 -16.53
CA GLU A 577 -3.81 -14.97 -17.94
C GLU A 577 -4.35 -13.63 -18.45
N ASN A 578 -5.18 -12.96 -17.64
CA ASN A 578 -5.87 -11.72 -18.00
C ASN A 578 -5.01 -10.46 -17.81
N ASP A 579 -3.82 -10.58 -17.23
CA ASP A 579 -2.97 -9.43 -16.94
C ASP A 579 -2.21 -8.95 -18.20
N THR A 580 -1.96 -7.65 -18.31
CA THR A 580 -1.09 -7.09 -19.34
C THR A 580 0.32 -7.65 -19.16
N LYS A 581 0.91 -8.19 -20.23
CA LYS A 581 2.25 -8.78 -20.20
C LYS A 581 3.31 -7.75 -20.58
N LEU A 582 4.56 -7.98 -20.15
CA LEU A 582 5.69 -7.07 -20.41
C LEU A 582 5.91 -6.80 -21.90
N ARG A 583 5.68 -7.80 -22.76
CA ARG A 583 5.84 -7.67 -24.21
C ARG A 583 4.75 -8.36 -25.03
N PHE A 584 4.35 -9.57 -24.64
CA PHE A 584 3.37 -10.35 -25.41
C PHE A 584 2.00 -9.68 -25.43
N ASP A 585 1.34 -9.76 -26.57
CA ASP A 585 -0.10 -9.54 -26.64
C ASP A 585 -0.88 -10.77 -26.15
N SER A 586 -2.21 -10.64 -26.05
CA SER A 586 -3.06 -11.72 -25.56
C SER A 586 -3.10 -12.95 -26.47
N GLU A 587 -2.73 -12.83 -27.75
CA GLU A 587 -2.72 -13.94 -28.71
C GLU A 587 -1.37 -14.66 -28.70
N GLU A 588 -0.27 -13.90 -28.75
CA GLU A 588 1.12 -14.38 -28.58
C GLU A 588 1.28 -15.15 -27.27
N TYR A 589 0.70 -14.64 -26.18
CA TYR A 589 0.73 -15.33 -24.88
C TYR A 589 0.01 -16.70 -24.92
N LYS A 590 -1.15 -16.78 -25.61
CA LYS A 590 -1.87 -18.06 -25.75
C LYS A 590 -1.07 -19.05 -26.58
N GLN A 591 -0.48 -18.60 -27.69
CA GLN A 591 0.37 -19.44 -28.54
C GLN A 591 1.59 -19.96 -27.76
N PHE A 592 2.21 -19.13 -26.92
CA PHE A 592 3.30 -19.53 -26.04
C PHE A 592 2.88 -20.64 -25.05
N LEU A 593 1.75 -20.46 -24.36
CA LEU A 593 1.22 -21.46 -23.43
C LEU A 593 0.88 -22.78 -24.13
N GLU A 594 0.31 -22.73 -25.33
CA GLU A 594 -0.01 -23.93 -26.12
C GLU A 594 1.26 -24.65 -26.61
N ARG A 595 2.31 -23.90 -26.96
CA ARG A 595 3.58 -24.46 -27.45
C ARG A 595 4.37 -25.16 -26.36
N GLU A 596 4.49 -24.54 -25.18
CA GLU A 596 5.43 -25.00 -24.14
C GLU A 596 4.75 -25.65 -22.93
N PHE A 597 3.49 -25.31 -22.64
CA PHE A 597 2.82 -25.70 -21.39
C PHE A 597 1.50 -26.47 -21.60
N ALA A 598 1.14 -26.84 -22.82
CA ALA A 598 -0.13 -27.52 -23.10
C ALA A 598 -0.34 -28.83 -22.30
N THR A 599 0.73 -29.61 -22.12
CA THR A 599 0.74 -30.89 -21.38
C THR A 599 1.64 -30.87 -20.15
N ALA A 600 2.29 -29.75 -19.85
CA ALA A 600 3.23 -29.64 -18.74
C ALA A 600 2.46 -29.56 -17.41
N LYS A 601 2.96 -30.28 -16.39
CA LYS A 601 2.43 -30.23 -15.02
C LYS A 601 3.51 -29.75 -14.08
N GLN A 602 3.13 -28.92 -13.12
CA GLN A 602 4.03 -28.46 -12.06
C GLN A 602 4.50 -29.64 -11.19
N SER A 603 5.70 -29.51 -10.59
CA SER A 603 6.26 -30.48 -9.65
C SER A 603 5.63 -30.44 -8.24
N GLY A 604 4.67 -29.54 -7.99
CA GLY A 604 3.91 -29.49 -6.72
C GLY A 604 4.75 -29.09 -5.50
N GLU A 605 5.89 -28.44 -5.70
CA GLU A 605 6.77 -28.03 -4.60
C GLU A 605 6.16 -26.85 -3.81
N PHE A 606 6.06 -27.04 -2.48
CA PHE A 606 5.51 -26.05 -1.57
C PHE A 606 6.26 -24.71 -1.62
N GLN A 607 7.59 -24.74 -1.78
CA GLN A 607 8.42 -23.54 -1.84
C GLN A 607 7.99 -22.61 -2.98
N THR A 608 7.91 -23.14 -4.19
CA THR A 608 7.45 -22.41 -5.38
C THR A 608 6.05 -21.83 -5.18
N GLN A 609 5.10 -22.67 -4.76
CA GLN A 609 3.71 -22.27 -4.53
C GLN A 609 3.61 -21.15 -3.49
N CYS A 610 4.30 -21.30 -2.36
CA CYS A 610 4.31 -20.32 -1.28
C CYS A 610 4.91 -18.98 -1.75
N TRP A 611 6.03 -19.01 -2.48
CA TRP A 611 6.66 -17.79 -2.99
C TRP A 611 5.72 -17.03 -3.95
N PHE A 612 5.18 -17.68 -4.97
CA PHE A 612 4.27 -17.01 -5.91
C PHE A 612 2.95 -16.54 -5.26
N LEU A 613 2.39 -17.28 -4.30
CA LEU A 613 1.21 -16.81 -3.54
C LEU A 613 1.55 -15.57 -2.69
N THR A 614 2.76 -15.49 -2.14
CA THR A 614 3.24 -14.29 -1.44
C THR A 614 3.34 -13.09 -2.38
N LEU A 615 3.85 -13.28 -3.61
CA LEU A 615 3.91 -12.21 -4.62
C LEU A 615 2.51 -11.69 -4.97
N GLN A 616 1.57 -12.59 -5.24
CA GLN A 616 0.17 -12.22 -5.52
C GLN A 616 -0.49 -11.51 -4.32
N ALA A 617 -0.15 -11.92 -3.09
CA ALA A 617 -0.65 -11.26 -1.89
C ALA A 617 -0.15 -9.81 -1.74
N HIS A 618 1.08 -9.49 -2.21
CA HIS A 618 1.55 -8.10 -2.26
C HIS A 618 0.75 -7.28 -3.27
N HIS A 619 0.57 -7.82 -4.47
CA HIS A 619 -0.17 -7.18 -5.56
C HIS A 619 -1.62 -6.88 -5.19
N LEU A 620 -2.33 -7.82 -4.54
CA LEU A 620 -3.75 -7.64 -4.19
C LEU A 620 -3.98 -7.00 -2.80
N GLY A 621 -2.99 -7.11 -1.92
CA GLY A 621 -3.06 -6.61 -0.55
C GLY A 621 -2.55 -5.19 -0.43
N TYR A 622 -1.25 -5.00 -0.68
CA TYR A 622 -0.53 -3.78 -0.36
C TYR A 622 -0.71 -2.68 -1.42
N MET A 623 -0.60 -3.02 -2.71
CA MET A 623 -0.70 -2.01 -3.78
C MET A 623 -2.04 -1.27 -3.79
N PRO A 624 -3.20 -1.93 -3.67
CA PRO A 624 -4.48 -1.24 -3.65
C PRO A 624 -4.63 -0.36 -2.40
N ALA A 625 -4.01 -0.75 -1.28
CA ALA A 625 -4.00 0.06 -0.06
C ALA A 625 -3.16 1.34 -0.22
N ILE A 626 -2.02 1.27 -0.91
CA ILE A 626 -1.22 2.45 -1.30
C ILE A 626 -2.04 3.38 -2.21
N GLN A 627 -2.69 2.82 -3.23
CA GLN A 627 -3.51 3.60 -4.16
C GLN A 627 -4.62 4.35 -3.42
N ARG A 628 -5.36 3.67 -2.54
CA ARG A 628 -6.39 4.29 -1.69
C ARG A 628 -5.81 5.34 -0.75
N TYR A 629 -4.63 5.13 -0.18
CA TYR A 629 -3.96 6.15 0.63
C TYR A 629 -3.65 7.41 -0.19
N ARG A 630 -3.14 7.26 -1.41
CA ARG A 630 -2.85 8.37 -2.33
C ARG A 630 -4.14 9.11 -2.71
N GLN A 631 -5.21 8.39 -3.05
CA GLN A 631 -6.53 8.96 -3.31
C GLN A 631 -7.07 9.76 -2.12
N LYS A 632 -7.00 9.21 -0.90
CA LYS A 632 -7.40 9.92 0.34
C LYS A 632 -6.58 11.20 0.54
N THR A 633 -5.27 11.14 0.30
CA THR A 633 -4.39 12.31 0.44
C THR A 633 -4.73 13.41 -0.57
N ARG A 634 -5.06 13.05 -1.82
CA ARG A 634 -5.55 14.00 -2.84
C ARG A 634 -6.90 14.59 -2.42
N ALA A 635 -7.86 13.77 -1.99
CA ALA A 635 -9.17 14.21 -1.54
C ALA A 635 -9.09 15.17 -0.34
N ILE A 636 -8.18 14.93 0.60
CA ILE A 636 -7.91 15.83 1.74
C ILE A 636 -7.43 17.20 1.25
N LYS A 637 -6.48 17.25 0.30
CA LYS A 637 -5.96 18.51 -0.24
C LYS A 637 -7.04 19.30 -0.97
N GLU A 638 -7.85 18.64 -1.81
CA GLU A 638 -8.94 19.29 -2.54
C GLU A 638 -10.03 19.79 -1.60
N LEU A 639 -10.44 18.97 -0.62
CA LEU A 639 -11.44 19.39 0.36
C LEU A 639 -10.95 20.53 1.24
N GLN A 640 -9.67 20.54 1.62
CA GLN A 640 -9.04 21.65 2.36
C GLN A 640 -9.10 22.94 1.52
N LYS A 641 -8.74 22.89 0.24
CA LYS A 641 -8.82 24.05 -0.66
C LYS A 641 -10.25 24.62 -0.73
N LEU A 642 -11.25 23.75 -0.83
CA LEU A 642 -12.66 24.17 -0.85
C LEU A 642 -13.09 24.85 0.45
N VAL A 643 -12.64 24.33 1.60
CA VAL A 643 -12.87 24.97 2.91
C VAL A 643 -12.19 26.33 2.98
N ASP A 644 -10.93 26.43 2.56
CA ASP A 644 -10.16 27.67 2.56
C ASP A 644 -10.78 28.72 1.61
N GLU A 645 -11.34 28.28 0.48
CA GLU A 645 -12.03 29.15 -0.49
C GLU A 645 -13.35 29.72 0.07
N ILE A 646 -14.16 28.89 0.73
CA ILE A 646 -15.36 29.37 1.43
C ILE A 646 -14.99 30.34 2.55
N ASP A 647 -13.93 30.06 3.31
CA ASP A 647 -13.48 30.91 4.40
C ASP A 647 -12.92 32.25 3.88
N ARG A 648 -12.23 32.24 2.74
CA ARG A 648 -11.75 33.46 2.07
C ARG A 648 -12.87 34.33 1.51
N THR A 649 -13.93 33.71 0.97
CA THR A 649 -15.07 34.42 0.39
C THR A 649 -16.12 34.83 1.43
N LYS A 650 -15.89 34.52 2.72
CA LYS A 650 -16.83 34.76 3.83
C LYS A 650 -17.49 36.13 3.79
N THR A 651 -16.70 37.19 3.63
CA THR A 651 -17.18 38.59 3.60
C THR A 651 -18.19 38.87 2.48
N HIS A 652 -18.16 38.10 1.39
CA HIS A 652 -19.03 38.32 0.22
C HIS A 652 -20.39 37.65 0.36
N TRP A 653 -20.49 36.56 1.13
CA TRP A 653 -21.73 35.79 1.26
C TRP A 653 -22.36 35.85 2.66
N GLU A 654 -21.63 36.30 3.69
CA GLU A 654 -22.09 36.32 5.08
C GLU A 654 -23.39 37.12 5.29
N ASN A 655 -23.60 38.19 4.50
CA ASN A 655 -24.80 39.03 4.56
C ASN A 655 -25.86 38.70 3.49
N THR A 656 -25.72 37.57 2.78
CA THR A 656 -26.63 37.18 1.69
C THR A 656 -27.60 36.07 2.13
N SER A 657 -28.66 35.83 1.33
CA SER A 657 -29.59 34.71 1.54
C SER A 657 -28.91 33.33 1.49
N TYR A 658 -27.71 33.25 0.91
CA TYR A 658 -26.90 32.02 0.82
C TYR A 658 -26.07 31.74 2.08
N ALA A 659 -26.02 32.64 3.06
CA ALA A 659 -25.16 32.50 4.24
C ALA A 659 -25.38 31.20 5.01
N LYS A 660 -26.65 30.82 5.26
CA LYS A 660 -26.97 29.56 5.96
C LYS A 660 -26.47 28.33 5.20
N ARG A 661 -26.56 28.34 3.86
CA ARG A 661 -26.11 27.24 3.00
C ARG A 661 -24.59 27.11 3.01
N ASN A 662 -23.87 28.22 2.92
CA ASN A 662 -22.40 28.23 2.91
C ASN A 662 -21.81 27.82 4.28
N ILE A 663 -22.44 28.23 5.39
CA ILE A 663 -22.09 27.75 6.74
C ILE A 663 -22.29 26.24 6.84
N GLN A 664 -23.42 25.71 6.36
CA GLN A 664 -23.68 24.27 6.36
C GLN A 664 -22.68 23.49 5.49
N PHE A 665 -22.29 24.01 4.33
CA PHE A 665 -21.25 23.40 3.49
C PHE A 665 -19.91 23.36 4.20
N ARG A 666 -19.49 24.50 4.76
CA ARG A 666 -18.26 24.60 5.54
C ARG A 666 -18.22 23.59 6.68
N GLU A 667 -19.30 23.46 7.45
CA GLU A 667 -19.37 22.48 8.55
C GLU A 667 -19.30 21.04 8.06
N ARG A 668 -20.01 20.70 6.98
CA ARG A 668 -19.97 19.36 6.38
C ARG A 668 -18.60 19.01 5.84
N TRP A 669 -17.97 19.92 5.10
CA TRP A 669 -16.63 19.73 4.57
C TRP A 669 -15.59 19.63 5.68
N ASN A 670 -15.68 20.45 6.73
CA ASN A 670 -14.81 20.31 7.90
C ASN A 670 -15.01 18.97 8.64
N LYS A 671 -16.25 18.49 8.78
CA LYS A 671 -16.54 17.18 9.39
C LYS A 671 -15.95 16.05 8.54
N GLN A 672 -16.12 16.12 7.22
CA GLN A 672 -15.58 15.12 6.30
C GLN A 672 -14.05 15.16 6.26
N LEU A 673 -13.45 16.36 6.29
CA LEU A 673 -12.01 16.55 6.37
C LEU A 673 -11.44 15.90 7.64
N LYS A 674 -12.03 16.16 8.81
CA LYS A 674 -11.64 15.51 10.08
C LYS A 674 -11.73 13.98 9.99
N LYS A 675 -12.79 13.45 9.38
CA LYS A 675 -12.96 12.00 9.15
C LYS A 675 -11.87 11.44 8.24
N LEU A 676 -11.56 12.12 7.13
CA LEU A 676 -10.53 11.70 6.18
C LEU A 676 -9.13 11.80 6.78
N MET A 677 -8.81 12.87 7.52
CA MET A 677 -7.53 13.00 8.23
C MET A 677 -7.35 11.87 9.25
N ARG A 678 -8.41 11.51 9.98
CA ARG A 678 -8.39 10.37 10.90
C ARG A 678 -8.13 9.04 10.19
N SER A 679 -8.84 8.79 9.09
CA SER A 679 -8.61 7.60 8.25
C SER A 679 -7.18 7.57 7.71
N LYS A 680 -6.64 8.71 7.25
CA LYS A 680 -5.25 8.83 6.79
C LYS A 680 -4.26 8.41 7.87
N MET A 681 -4.40 8.91 9.10
CA MET A 681 -3.49 8.57 10.20
C MET A 681 -3.54 7.07 10.55
N CYS A 682 -4.74 6.46 10.54
CA CYS A 682 -4.91 5.02 10.71
C CYS A 682 -4.24 4.21 9.60
N CYS A 683 -4.31 4.67 8.34
CA CYS A 683 -3.59 4.06 7.22
C CYS A 683 -2.08 4.15 7.42
N GLU A 684 -1.56 5.32 7.82
CA GLU A 684 -0.12 5.55 8.07
C GLU A 684 0.42 4.68 9.21
N LEU A 685 -0.39 4.46 10.25
CA LEU A 685 -0.03 3.58 11.36
C LEU A 685 0.30 2.16 10.88
N THR A 686 -0.44 1.67 9.87
CA THR A 686 -0.30 0.30 9.33
C THR A 686 0.70 0.22 8.17
N LEU A 687 0.56 1.07 7.15
CA LEU A 687 1.36 1.02 5.92
C LEU A 687 2.78 1.55 6.13
N LEU A 688 2.98 2.53 7.01
CA LEU A 688 4.31 3.10 7.24
C LEU A 688 5.00 2.49 8.46
N ASP A 689 4.63 1.25 8.82
CA ASP A 689 5.32 0.47 9.84
C ASP A 689 6.71 0.03 9.31
N PRO A 690 7.82 0.46 9.94
CA PRO A 690 9.17 0.14 9.49
C PRO A 690 9.44 -1.37 9.34
N LYS A 691 8.83 -2.21 10.21
CA LYS A 691 9.00 -3.67 10.11
C LYS A 691 8.32 -4.24 8.87
N LEU A 692 7.10 -3.77 8.59
CA LEU A 692 6.36 -4.17 7.39
C LEU A 692 7.07 -3.69 6.12
N LEU A 693 7.50 -2.42 6.08
CA LEU A 693 8.25 -1.86 4.95
C LEU A 693 9.55 -2.62 4.67
N SER A 694 10.33 -2.93 5.71
CA SER A 694 11.57 -3.72 5.59
C SER A 694 11.29 -5.14 5.09
N SER A 695 10.21 -5.78 5.57
CA SER A 695 9.81 -7.11 5.10
C SER A 695 9.38 -7.11 3.63
N CYS A 696 8.65 -6.07 3.19
CA CYS A 696 8.31 -5.87 1.78
C CYS A 696 9.56 -5.64 0.92
N MET A 697 10.50 -4.79 1.37
CA MET A 697 11.77 -4.55 0.66
C MET A 697 12.59 -5.83 0.51
N TYR A 698 12.71 -6.61 1.58
CA TYR A 698 13.42 -7.90 1.54
C TYR A 698 12.77 -8.86 0.54
N TYR A 699 11.44 -8.97 0.56
CA TYR A 699 10.71 -9.82 -0.37
C TYR A 699 10.88 -9.35 -1.83
N TYR A 700 10.74 -8.05 -2.09
CA TYR A 700 10.95 -7.49 -3.43
C TYR A 700 12.40 -7.61 -3.92
N SER A 701 13.40 -7.63 -3.03
CA SER A 701 14.78 -7.97 -3.42
C SER A 701 14.84 -9.36 -4.06
N SER A 702 14.15 -10.36 -3.48
CA SER A 702 14.07 -11.71 -4.06
C SER A 702 13.30 -11.74 -5.39
N VAL A 703 12.31 -10.88 -5.58
CA VAL A 703 11.58 -10.74 -6.86
C VAL A 703 12.47 -10.09 -7.92
N CYS A 704 13.25 -9.07 -7.56
CA CYS A 704 14.25 -8.45 -8.45
C CYS A 704 15.29 -9.49 -8.89
N GLU A 705 15.75 -10.34 -7.97
CA GLU A 705 16.66 -11.43 -8.26
C GLU A 705 16.04 -12.45 -9.24
N PHE A 706 14.80 -12.88 -8.99
CA PHE A 706 14.03 -13.71 -9.91
C PHE A 706 13.94 -13.10 -11.32
N LEU A 707 13.60 -11.80 -11.42
CA LEU A 707 13.51 -11.10 -12.71
C LEU A 707 14.85 -11.02 -13.43
N LEU A 708 15.95 -10.79 -12.70
CA LEU A 708 17.31 -10.78 -13.26
C LEU A 708 17.69 -12.13 -13.88
N TYR A 709 17.35 -13.24 -13.22
CA TYR A 709 17.54 -14.59 -13.79
C TYR A 709 16.69 -14.83 -15.04
N GLN A 710 15.44 -14.35 -15.06
CA GLN A 710 14.58 -14.41 -16.25
C GLN A 710 15.11 -13.56 -17.41
N ILE A 711 15.74 -12.41 -17.12
CA ILE A 711 16.39 -11.56 -18.12
C ILE A 711 17.58 -12.26 -18.77
N GLU A 712 18.42 -12.97 -18.00
CA GLU A 712 19.54 -13.75 -18.54
C GLU A 712 19.10 -15.10 -19.16
N GLY A 713 17.85 -15.52 -18.96
CA GLY A 713 17.29 -16.75 -19.52
C GLY A 713 17.95 -18.03 -19.00
N ARG A 714 18.44 -18.01 -17.75
CA ARG A 714 19.16 -19.14 -17.13
C ARG A 714 18.50 -19.59 -15.82
N PRO A 715 18.74 -20.83 -15.36
CA PRO A 715 18.21 -21.30 -14.08
C PRO A 715 18.81 -20.51 -12.91
N ILE A 716 18.07 -20.47 -11.80
CA ILE A 716 18.46 -19.78 -10.59
C ILE A 716 19.59 -20.56 -9.88
N GLU A 717 20.75 -19.93 -9.72
CA GLU A 717 21.96 -20.54 -9.15
C GLU A 717 22.46 -19.70 -7.97
N GLY A 718 21.71 -19.66 -6.87
CA GLY A 718 22.07 -18.87 -5.69
C GLY A 718 22.03 -17.35 -5.95
N PRO A 719 22.82 -16.54 -5.20
CA PRO A 719 22.86 -15.09 -5.36
C PRO A 719 23.16 -14.66 -6.80
N PHE A 720 22.35 -13.74 -7.35
CA PHE A 720 22.54 -13.26 -8.72
C PHE A 720 23.89 -12.57 -8.91
N ILE A 721 24.66 -13.10 -9.86
CA ILE A 721 25.87 -12.49 -10.39
C ILE A 721 25.72 -12.50 -11.90
N SER A 722 25.81 -11.33 -12.54
CA SER A 722 25.65 -11.26 -14.00
C SER A 722 26.77 -12.05 -14.68
N LYS A 723 26.37 -12.95 -15.59
CA LYS A 723 27.30 -13.75 -16.41
C LYS A 723 27.31 -13.27 -17.85
N VAL A 724 26.27 -12.53 -18.27
CA VAL A 724 26.08 -12.08 -19.63
C VAL A 724 26.21 -10.56 -19.68
N PRO A 725 27.15 -10.01 -20.46
CA PRO A 725 27.24 -8.57 -20.66
C PRO A 725 25.93 -8.00 -21.22
N ALA A 726 25.54 -6.80 -20.79
CA ALA A 726 24.25 -6.21 -21.13
C ALA A 726 23.99 -6.07 -22.66
N HIS A 727 25.03 -5.93 -23.48
CA HIS A 727 24.90 -5.86 -24.95
C HIS A 727 24.57 -7.21 -25.62
N GLN A 728 24.75 -8.33 -24.92
CA GLN A 728 24.48 -9.68 -25.42
C GLN A 728 23.15 -10.25 -24.92
N LEU A 729 22.46 -9.53 -24.03
CA LEU A 729 21.20 -9.98 -23.49
C LEU A 729 20.14 -10.04 -24.60
N LYS A 730 19.50 -11.20 -24.72
CA LYS A 730 18.37 -11.42 -25.62
C LYS A 730 17.11 -11.55 -24.80
N VAL A 731 16.01 -11.02 -25.33
CA VAL A 731 14.70 -11.14 -24.70
C VAL A 731 14.29 -12.60 -24.72
N SER A 732 14.01 -13.18 -23.55
CA SER A 732 13.43 -14.51 -23.41
C SER A 732 11.91 -14.47 -23.57
N ASP A 733 11.32 -15.53 -24.13
CA ASP A 733 9.87 -15.70 -24.25
C ASP A 733 9.22 -15.77 -22.84
N ALA A 734 9.89 -16.42 -21.89
CA ALA A 734 9.43 -16.50 -20.50
C ALA A 734 9.32 -15.11 -19.85
N LEU A 735 10.31 -14.23 -20.06
CA LEU A 735 10.26 -12.84 -19.57
C LEU A 735 9.13 -12.07 -20.24
N SER A 736 8.97 -12.22 -21.56
CA SER A 736 7.95 -11.52 -22.35
C SER A 736 6.51 -11.87 -21.92
N ALA A 737 6.33 -13.09 -21.40
CA ALA A 737 5.07 -13.64 -20.91
C ALA A 737 4.74 -13.27 -19.46
N LEU A 738 5.64 -12.61 -18.72
CA LEU A 738 5.36 -12.18 -17.34
C LEU A 738 4.48 -10.92 -17.31
N PRO A 739 3.67 -10.72 -16.24
CA PRO A 739 2.84 -9.53 -16.08
C PRO A 739 3.65 -8.23 -15.89
N GLU A 740 3.14 -7.10 -16.39
CA GLU A 740 3.75 -5.79 -16.18
C GLU A 740 3.82 -5.39 -14.70
N TRP A 741 2.83 -5.82 -13.90
CA TRP A 741 2.75 -5.49 -12.48
C TRP A 741 3.90 -6.07 -11.65
N TYR A 742 4.61 -7.11 -12.13
CA TYR A 742 5.81 -7.63 -11.46
C TYR A 742 6.90 -6.55 -11.35
N VAL A 743 6.93 -5.61 -12.30
CA VAL A 743 7.87 -4.47 -12.33
C VAL A 743 7.21 -3.23 -11.71
N ASP A 744 5.96 -2.94 -12.10
CA ASP A 744 5.27 -1.72 -11.67
C ASP A 744 5.05 -1.65 -10.15
N ASP A 745 4.69 -2.78 -9.52
CA ASP A 745 4.44 -2.85 -8.07
C ASP A 745 5.69 -2.53 -7.26
N ILE A 746 6.86 -3.01 -7.72
CA ILE A 746 8.15 -2.75 -7.06
C ILE A 746 8.47 -1.26 -7.14
N ALA A 747 8.34 -0.66 -8.32
CA ALA A 747 8.60 0.76 -8.53
C ALA A 747 7.63 1.63 -7.71
N GLU A 748 6.33 1.34 -7.78
CA GLU A 748 5.28 2.05 -7.02
C GLU A 748 5.51 1.97 -5.51
N PHE A 749 5.87 0.79 -5.01
CA PHE A 749 6.20 0.58 -3.61
C PHE A 749 7.40 1.41 -3.17
N ILE A 750 8.50 1.38 -3.92
CA ILE A 750 9.72 2.12 -3.60
C ILE A 750 9.42 3.63 -3.59
N LEU A 751 8.71 4.15 -4.59
CA LEU A 751 8.31 5.56 -4.63
C LEU A 751 7.44 5.95 -3.43
N PHE A 752 6.45 5.13 -3.09
CA PHE A 752 5.61 5.34 -1.91
C PHE A 752 6.42 5.35 -0.62
N ALA A 753 7.28 4.36 -0.42
CA ALA A 753 8.07 4.22 0.78
C ALA A 753 9.08 5.37 0.92
N MET A 754 9.76 5.75 -0.16
CA MET A 754 10.72 6.86 -0.18
C MET A 754 10.06 8.22 0.10
N GLN A 755 8.82 8.42 -0.36
CA GLN A 755 8.10 9.68 -0.19
C GLN A 755 7.48 9.85 1.21
N HIS A 756 7.02 8.76 1.82
CA HIS A 756 6.15 8.82 3.00
C HIS A 756 6.73 8.17 4.26
N ALA A 757 7.76 7.33 4.18
CA ALA A 757 8.33 6.71 5.36
C ALA A 757 8.97 7.75 6.29
N HIS A 758 8.78 7.56 7.60
CA HIS A 758 9.38 8.40 8.63
C HIS A 758 10.85 8.06 8.89
N ASN A 759 11.22 6.81 8.66
CA ASN A 759 12.58 6.29 8.82
C ASN A 759 13.28 6.23 7.47
N ASP A 760 14.60 6.39 7.46
CA ASP A 760 15.40 6.27 6.24
C ASP A 760 15.46 4.82 5.77
N ILE A 761 14.63 4.48 4.78
CA ILE A 761 14.56 3.14 4.18
C ILE A 761 15.72 2.86 3.21
N ARG A 762 16.57 3.85 2.91
CA ARG A 762 17.67 3.68 1.94
C ARG A 762 18.63 2.57 2.33
N GLN A 763 18.79 2.31 3.63
CA GLN A 763 19.66 1.26 4.15
C GLN A 763 19.12 -0.15 3.90
N THR A 764 17.82 -0.30 3.64
CA THR A 764 17.20 -1.61 3.35
C THR A 764 17.23 -1.96 1.86
N ILE A 765 17.69 -1.05 1.00
CA ILE A 765 17.80 -1.30 -0.44
C ILE A 765 19.04 -2.15 -0.68
N ASP A 766 18.81 -3.37 -1.16
CA ASP A 766 19.84 -4.34 -1.47
C ASP A 766 20.43 -4.12 -2.88
N HIS A 767 21.62 -4.67 -3.12
CA HIS A 767 22.31 -4.57 -4.40
C HIS A 767 21.51 -5.18 -5.56
N SER A 768 20.72 -6.23 -5.30
CA SER A 768 19.84 -6.86 -6.30
C SER A 768 18.81 -5.89 -6.88
N ILE A 769 18.24 -4.99 -6.04
CA ILE A 769 17.28 -3.97 -6.49
C ILE A 769 17.97 -2.95 -7.39
N ILE A 770 19.18 -2.52 -7.02
CA ILE A 770 19.98 -1.57 -7.82
C ILE A 770 20.34 -2.19 -9.17
N THR A 771 20.81 -3.43 -9.17
CA THR A 771 21.19 -4.17 -10.38
C THR A 771 20.00 -4.37 -11.31
N TRP A 772 18.85 -4.77 -10.75
CA TRP A 772 17.59 -4.92 -11.48
C TRP A 772 17.13 -3.59 -12.10
N LEU A 773 17.10 -2.53 -11.29
CA LEU A 773 16.69 -1.20 -11.72
C LEU A 773 17.55 -0.72 -12.90
N LEU A 774 18.88 -0.82 -12.76
CA LEU A 774 19.81 -0.41 -13.81
C LEU A 774 19.70 -1.30 -15.06
N THR A 775 19.50 -2.60 -14.91
CA THR A 775 19.34 -3.52 -16.04
C THR A 775 18.08 -3.18 -16.85
N CYS A 776 16.95 -2.94 -16.18
CA CYS A 776 15.69 -2.58 -16.85
C CYS A 776 15.76 -1.21 -17.54
N VAL A 777 16.47 -0.23 -16.97
CA VAL A 777 16.64 1.10 -17.58
C VAL A 777 17.66 1.08 -18.73
N CYS A 778 18.78 0.37 -18.58
CA CYS A 778 19.85 0.33 -19.58
C CYS A 778 19.47 -0.44 -20.85
N VAL A 779 18.56 -1.41 -20.74
CA VAL A 779 18.11 -2.25 -21.85
C VAL A 779 16.59 -2.14 -21.99
N PRO A 780 16.09 -1.07 -22.65
CA PRO A 780 14.65 -0.80 -22.72
C PRO A 780 13.88 -1.86 -23.53
N ASN A 781 14.58 -2.69 -24.30
CA ASN A 781 13.96 -3.77 -25.07
C ASN A 781 13.24 -4.83 -24.21
N PHE A 782 13.42 -4.85 -22.89
CA PHE A 782 12.69 -5.80 -22.04
C PHE A 782 11.25 -5.41 -21.75
N ILE A 783 10.90 -4.13 -21.83
CA ILE A 783 9.59 -3.61 -21.44
C ILE A 783 9.00 -2.85 -22.63
N LYS A 784 7.86 -3.32 -23.15
CA LYS A 784 7.19 -2.70 -24.30
C LYS A 784 6.54 -1.36 -23.93
N ASN A 785 6.00 -1.27 -22.71
CA ASN A 785 5.31 -0.08 -22.20
C ASN A 785 6.32 0.99 -21.71
N PRO A 786 6.45 2.15 -22.38
CA PRO A 786 7.44 3.16 -22.01
C PRO A 786 7.16 3.82 -20.65
N TYR A 787 5.91 3.81 -20.17
CA TYR A 787 5.55 4.43 -18.88
C TYR A 787 6.07 3.65 -17.68
N VAL A 788 6.19 2.32 -17.80
CA VAL A 788 6.82 1.49 -16.77
C VAL A 788 8.30 1.84 -16.66
N THR A 789 9.00 1.96 -17.79
CA THR A 789 10.41 2.41 -17.83
C THR A 789 10.56 3.84 -17.30
N ALA A 790 9.64 4.75 -17.62
CA ALA A 790 9.62 6.10 -17.08
C ALA A 790 9.51 6.12 -15.55
N LYS A 791 8.70 5.22 -14.97
CA LYS A 791 8.57 5.06 -13.52
C LYS A 791 9.84 4.52 -12.87
N LEU A 792 10.55 3.61 -13.55
CA LEU A 792 11.88 3.16 -13.10
C LEU A 792 12.89 4.30 -13.11
N ILE A 793 12.85 5.19 -14.11
CA ILE A 793 13.67 6.40 -14.14
C ILE A 793 13.30 7.35 -13.00
N GLU A 794 12.02 7.47 -12.64
CA GLU A 794 11.59 8.21 -11.45
C GLU A 794 12.18 7.61 -10.16
N VAL A 795 12.19 6.27 -10.01
CA VAL A 795 12.83 5.60 -8.88
C VAL A 795 14.33 5.94 -8.82
N LEU A 796 15.02 5.86 -9.96
CA LEU A 796 16.44 6.20 -10.07
C LEU A 796 16.69 7.67 -9.69
N PHE A 797 15.83 8.57 -10.15
CA PHE A 797 15.84 9.98 -9.76
C PHE A 797 15.70 10.14 -8.25
N VAL A 798 14.73 9.47 -7.61
CA VAL A 798 14.55 9.51 -6.16
C VAL A 798 15.75 8.95 -5.40
N PHE A 799 16.45 7.94 -5.94
CA PHE A 799 17.69 7.43 -5.36
C PHE A 799 18.82 8.47 -5.41
N SER A 800 18.86 9.28 -6.47
CA SER A 800 19.85 10.36 -6.62
C SER A 800 19.56 11.60 -5.75
N LEU A 801 18.32 11.77 -5.25
CA LEU A 801 17.94 12.92 -4.43
C LEU A 801 18.54 12.87 -3.01
N GLY A 802 19.20 13.97 -2.62
CA GLY A 802 19.72 14.23 -1.27
C GLY A 802 21.23 14.51 -1.24
N PRO A 803 21.80 14.93 -0.09
CA PRO A 803 23.25 14.99 0.07
C PRO A 803 23.85 13.61 -0.22
N GLN A 804 25.07 13.55 -0.78
CA GLN A 804 25.77 12.31 -1.18
C GLN A 804 25.55 11.18 -0.15
N ASN A 805 24.61 10.29 -0.46
CA ASN A 805 24.18 9.21 0.42
C ASN A 805 24.76 7.89 -0.13
N THR A 806 24.85 6.88 0.72
CA THR A 806 25.47 5.58 0.38
C THR A 806 24.77 4.90 -0.80
N LEU A 807 23.45 5.06 -0.94
CA LEU A 807 22.68 4.53 -2.05
C LEU A 807 23.07 5.17 -3.38
N ASN A 808 23.18 6.50 -3.41
CA ASN A 808 23.57 7.27 -4.58
C ASN A 808 24.97 6.86 -5.05
N THR A 809 25.92 6.73 -4.11
CA THR A 809 27.26 6.22 -4.38
C THR A 809 27.23 4.77 -4.91
N ALA A 810 26.40 3.90 -4.35
CA ALA A 810 26.27 2.52 -4.80
C ALA A 810 25.72 2.40 -6.23
N VAL A 811 24.74 3.23 -6.58
CA VAL A 811 24.17 3.30 -7.94
C VAL A 811 25.22 3.76 -8.95
N TRP A 812 25.94 4.84 -8.66
CA TRP A 812 26.94 5.39 -9.59
C TRP A 812 28.23 4.57 -9.72
N ASN A 813 28.56 3.78 -8.69
CA ASN A 813 29.70 2.86 -8.73
C ASN A 813 29.37 1.53 -9.44
N HIS A 814 28.11 1.31 -9.82
CA HIS A 814 27.70 0.11 -10.52
C HIS A 814 28.23 0.09 -11.97
N GLU A 815 28.64 -1.08 -12.46
CA GLU A 815 29.22 -1.26 -13.79
C GLU A 815 28.32 -0.72 -14.92
N LEU A 816 27.02 -1.06 -14.88
CA LEU A 816 26.03 -0.58 -15.86
C LEU A 816 25.89 0.96 -15.88
N ALA A 817 26.04 1.62 -14.72
CA ALA A 817 25.97 3.07 -14.64
C ALA A 817 27.18 3.73 -15.33
N GLN A 818 28.35 3.11 -15.24
CA GLN A 818 29.61 3.60 -15.82
C GLN A 818 29.80 3.23 -17.30
N THR A 819 28.94 2.37 -17.86
CA THR A 819 29.13 1.85 -19.22
C THR A 819 27.98 2.21 -20.17
N ILE A 820 26.72 2.00 -19.77
CA ILE A 820 25.57 2.02 -20.70
C ILE A 820 24.51 3.05 -20.32
N LEU A 821 24.34 3.33 -19.02
CA LEU A 821 23.24 4.15 -18.50
C LEU A 821 23.14 5.52 -19.18
N CYS A 822 24.27 6.18 -19.46
CA CYS A 822 24.28 7.49 -20.11
C CYS A 822 23.63 7.44 -21.49
N GLY A 823 24.07 6.53 -22.36
CA GLY A 823 23.51 6.34 -23.70
C GLY A 823 22.04 5.87 -23.66
N ALA A 824 21.68 5.01 -22.69
CA ALA A 824 20.30 4.56 -22.52
C ALA A 824 19.34 5.70 -22.13
N LEU A 825 19.74 6.58 -21.20
CA LEU A 825 18.97 7.75 -20.80
C LEU A 825 18.81 8.74 -21.96
N MET A 826 19.87 8.97 -22.75
CA MET A 826 19.80 9.84 -23.94
C MET A 826 18.85 9.28 -24.99
N LYS A 827 18.91 7.97 -25.26
CA LYS A 827 18.00 7.30 -26.18
C LYS A 827 16.56 7.42 -25.69
N PHE A 828 16.30 7.12 -24.41
CA PHE A 828 14.94 7.20 -23.85
C PHE A 828 14.39 8.64 -23.85
N TYR A 829 15.24 9.64 -23.63
CA TYR A 829 14.88 11.06 -23.74
C TYR A 829 14.36 11.43 -25.14
N VAL A 830 14.90 10.80 -26.19
CA VAL A 830 14.47 10.96 -27.58
C VAL A 830 13.21 10.14 -27.86
N ASP A 831 13.18 8.86 -27.48
CA ASP A 831 12.10 7.92 -27.79
C ASP A 831 10.74 8.35 -27.20
N ILE A 832 10.73 9.05 -26.05
CA ILE A 832 9.50 9.52 -25.40
C ILE A 832 8.75 10.63 -26.17
N GLU A 833 9.32 11.16 -27.27
CA GLU A 833 8.65 12.17 -28.10
C GLU A 833 7.46 11.62 -28.91
N THR A 834 7.39 10.29 -29.12
CA THR A 834 6.37 9.63 -29.97
C THR A 834 5.75 8.37 -29.35
N THR A 835 5.29 8.48 -28.11
CA THR A 835 4.55 7.46 -27.35
C THR A 835 3.09 7.27 -27.78
N GLY A 836 2.49 8.20 -28.53
CA GLY A 836 1.19 8.04 -29.20
C GLY A 836 -0.05 8.08 -28.30
N GLN A 837 0.05 8.56 -27.06
CA GLN A 837 -1.06 8.66 -26.11
C GLN A 837 -1.62 10.10 -25.98
N SER A 838 -2.89 10.25 -25.57
CA SER A 838 -3.55 11.56 -25.50
C SER A 838 -3.00 12.52 -24.43
N THR A 839 -2.31 12.03 -23.38
CA THR A 839 -1.68 12.85 -22.31
C THR A 839 -0.17 13.05 -22.50
N GLU A 840 0.39 12.45 -23.56
CA GLU A 840 1.82 12.40 -23.90
C GLU A 840 2.57 13.73 -23.74
N PHE A 841 1.91 14.83 -24.12
CA PHE A 841 2.54 16.14 -24.13
C PHE A 841 3.04 16.62 -22.77
N TYR A 842 2.31 16.34 -21.68
CA TYR A 842 2.68 16.81 -20.35
C TYR A 842 3.59 15.82 -19.63
N ASP A 843 3.36 14.53 -19.84
CA ASP A 843 4.10 13.47 -19.17
C ASP A 843 5.58 13.44 -19.64
N LYS A 844 5.83 13.73 -20.93
CA LYS A 844 7.21 13.76 -21.47
C LYS A 844 8.12 14.75 -20.75
N PHE A 845 7.60 15.93 -20.39
CA PHE A 845 8.41 16.95 -19.71
C PHE A 845 8.78 16.52 -18.29
N THR A 846 7.87 15.86 -17.57
CA THR A 846 8.17 15.31 -16.24
C THR A 846 9.26 14.23 -16.31
N ILE A 847 9.18 13.35 -17.30
CA ILE A 847 10.20 12.31 -17.53
C ILE A 847 11.55 12.96 -17.86
N ARG A 848 11.58 13.93 -18.78
CA ARG A 848 12.78 14.67 -19.15
C ARG A 848 13.38 15.45 -17.99
N TYR A 849 12.55 16.00 -17.11
CA TYR A 849 13.00 16.62 -15.87
C TYR A 849 13.76 15.64 -14.97
N HIS A 850 13.25 14.43 -14.77
CA HIS A 850 13.95 13.38 -14.01
C HIS A 850 15.31 13.05 -14.64
N ILE A 851 15.34 12.88 -15.98
CA ILE A 851 16.58 12.59 -16.72
C ILE A 851 17.59 13.74 -16.61
N SER A 852 17.16 14.99 -16.76
CA SER A 852 18.04 16.17 -16.64
C SER A 852 18.70 16.24 -15.26
N HIS A 853 17.97 15.90 -14.19
CA HIS A 853 18.54 15.85 -12.84
C HIS A 853 19.53 14.71 -12.66
N LEU A 854 19.24 13.54 -13.25
CA LEU A 854 20.18 12.41 -13.27
C LEU A 854 21.47 12.81 -14.00
N PHE A 855 21.38 13.44 -15.18
CA PHE A 855 22.57 13.92 -15.89
C PHE A 855 23.37 14.93 -15.09
N LYS A 856 22.72 15.85 -14.38
CA LYS A 856 23.41 16.77 -13.46
C LYS A 856 24.18 16.02 -12.37
N SER A 857 23.55 15.06 -11.71
CA SER A 857 24.23 14.24 -10.68
C SER A 857 25.35 13.38 -11.26
N MET A 858 25.22 12.91 -12.51
CA MET A 858 26.28 12.18 -13.21
C MET A 858 27.43 13.11 -13.58
N TRP A 859 27.15 14.36 -13.97
CA TRP A 859 28.16 15.35 -14.35
C TRP A 859 29.04 15.78 -13.18
N ASP A 860 28.47 15.86 -11.98
CA ASP A 860 29.23 16.13 -10.74
C ASP A 860 30.24 15.01 -10.40
N ASN A 861 30.05 13.79 -10.93
CA ASN A 861 30.97 12.67 -10.75
C ASN A 861 31.99 12.63 -11.90
N PRO A 862 33.31 12.73 -11.63
CA PRO A 862 34.34 12.80 -12.67
C PRO A 862 34.38 11.57 -13.59
N VAL A 863 34.09 10.37 -13.07
CA VAL A 863 34.10 9.13 -13.86
C VAL A 863 32.94 9.14 -14.85
N LEU A 864 31.73 9.44 -14.38
CA LEU A 864 30.53 9.45 -15.22
C LEU A 864 30.52 10.62 -16.20
N ARG A 865 31.11 11.77 -15.84
CA ARG A 865 31.35 12.87 -16.78
C ARG A 865 32.21 12.44 -17.96
N GLN A 866 33.28 11.68 -17.72
CA GLN A 866 34.11 11.16 -18.81
C GLN A 866 33.35 10.17 -19.71
N VAL A 867 32.47 9.35 -19.14
CA VAL A 867 31.58 8.46 -19.91
C VAL A 867 30.66 9.29 -20.81
N MET A 868 30.04 10.36 -20.28
CA MET A 868 29.17 11.24 -21.07
C MET A 868 29.92 11.95 -22.20
N ILE A 869 31.16 12.40 -21.97
CA ILE A 869 32.03 12.98 -23.01
C ILE A 869 32.41 11.92 -24.06
N THR A 870 32.63 10.68 -23.65
CA THR A 870 32.95 9.59 -24.58
C THR A 870 31.74 9.26 -25.45
N GLU A 871 30.54 9.22 -24.86
CA GLU A 871 29.29 8.97 -25.57
C GLU A 871 28.93 10.11 -26.53
N SER A 872 29.28 11.37 -26.20
CA SER A 872 29.02 12.50 -27.11
C SER A 872 29.82 12.44 -28.41
N ASN A 873 30.96 11.74 -28.41
CA ASN A 873 31.74 11.47 -29.61
C ASN A 873 31.07 10.43 -30.54
N SER A 874 30.09 9.64 -30.06
CA SER A 874 29.38 8.58 -30.83
C SER A 874 28.33 9.10 -31.84
N GLY A 875 28.46 10.34 -32.28
CA GLY A 875 27.38 11.32 -32.39
C GLY A 875 26.10 11.10 -33.21
N LYS A 876 25.62 9.90 -33.56
CA LYS A 876 24.24 9.75 -34.10
C LYS A 876 23.17 9.86 -33.01
N GLN A 877 23.37 9.24 -31.84
CA GLN A 877 22.40 9.32 -30.73
C GLN A 877 22.49 10.65 -29.97
N PHE A 878 23.71 11.14 -29.73
CA PHE A 878 23.92 12.41 -29.06
C PHE A 878 23.34 13.60 -29.85
N VAL A 879 23.49 13.62 -31.19
CA VAL A 879 22.89 14.68 -32.03
C VAL A 879 21.37 14.67 -31.95
N LYS A 880 20.72 13.50 -31.98
CA LYS A 880 19.27 13.39 -31.77
C LYS A 880 18.84 13.90 -30.40
N PHE A 881 19.60 13.57 -29.35
CA PHE A 881 19.36 14.07 -28.00
C PHE A 881 19.46 15.61 -27.93
N ILE A 882 20.53 16.20 -28.48
CA ILE A 882 20.68 17.66 -28.54
C ILE A 882 19.56 18.30 -29.37
N ASN A 883 19.16 17.70 -30.48
CA ASN A 883 18.04 18.20 -31.29
C ASN A 883 16.73 18.24 -30.49
N MET A 884 16.41 17.19 -29.72
CA MET A 884 15.24 17.17 -28.84
C MET A 884 15.37 18.16 -27.68
N LEU A 885 16.56 18.29 -27.11
CA LEU A 885 16.82 19.28 -26.06
C LEU A 885 16.60 20.72 -26.58
N MET A 886 17.04 21.02 -27.81
CA MET A 886 16.76 22.30 -28.46
C MET A 886 15.27 22.53 -28.68
N ASN A 887 14.53 21.51 -29.16
CA ASN A 887 13.07 21.58 -29.32
C ASN A 887 12.40 22.03 -28.01
N ASP A 888 12.79 21.39 -26.91
CA ASP A 888 12.24 21.65 -25.59
C ASP A 888 12.60 23.04 -25.09
N THR A 889 13.87 23.46 -25.22
CA THR A 889 14.29 24.79 -24.80
C THR A 889 13.58 25.89 -25.59
N THR A 890 13.41 25.74 -26.91
CA THR A 890 12.63 26.69 -27.72
C THR A 890 11.19 26.78 -27.23
N PHE A 891 10.51 25.63 -27.09
CA PHE A 891 9.11 25.60 -26.67
C PHE A 891 8.91 26.12 -25.24
N LEU A 892 9.68 25.61 -24.28
CA LEU A 892 9.53 25.93 -22.86
C LEU A 892 9.83 27.41 -22.59
N LEU A 893 10.87 27.98 -23.22
CA LEU A 893 11.18 29.39 -23.06
C LEU A 893 10.10 30.27 -23.68
N ASP A 894 9.65 29.98 -24.91
CA ASP A 894 8.61 30.79 -25.56
C ASP A 894 7.29 30.78 -24.77
N GLU A 895 6.81 29.60 -24.37
CA GLU A 895 5.59 29.49 -23.57
C GLU A 895 5.73 30.12 -22.18
N CYS A 896 6.87 29.94 -21.50
CA CYS A 896 7.04 30.52 -20.17
C CYS A 896 7.09 32.05 -20.21
N LEU A 897 7.76 32.63 -21.22
CA LEU A 897 7.86 34.08 -21.41
C LEU A 897 6.52 34.70 -21.84
N GLU A 898 5.77 34.05 -22.72
CA GLU A 898 4.43 34.51 -23.10
C GLU A 898 3.43 34.39 -21.93
N ASN A 899 3.53 33.34 -21.11
CA ASN A 899 2.76 33.25 -19.86
C ASN A 899 3.13 34.37 -18.87
N LEU A 900 4.42 34.67 -18.67
CA LEU A 900 4.86 35.79 -17.83
C LEU A 900 4.31 37.12 -18.32
N LYS A 901 4.29 37.34 -19.63
CA LYS A 901 3.72 38.53 -20.26
C LYS A 901 2.21 38.62 -20.05
N ARG A 902 1.45 37.52 -20.23
CA ARG A 902 0.01 37.47 -19.94
C ARG A 902 -0.30 37.74 -18.46
N ILE A 903 0.51 37.18 -17.55
CA ILE A 903 0.43 37.44 -16.11
C ILE A 903 0.67 38.93 -15.84
N HIS A 904 1.74 39.51 -16.40
CA HIS A 904 2.07 40.91 -16.23
C HIS A 904 0.94 41.83 -16.73
N GLN A 905 0.46 41.60 -17.96
CA GLN A 905 -0.64 42.37 -18.55
C GLN A 905 -1.89 42.31 -17.66
N THR A 906 -2.26 41.13 -17.17
CA THR A 906 -3.42 40.96 -16.28
C THR A 906 -3.19 41.68 -14.95
N GLN A 907 -1.99 41.59 -14.35
CA GLN A 907 -1.65 42.29 -13.11
C GLN A 907 -1.67 43.82 -13.25
N VAL A 908 -1.30 44.36 -14.41
CA VAL A 908 -1.36 45.80 -14.72
C VAL A 908 -2.80 46.23 -14.97
N LEU A 909 -3.58 45.46 -15.73
CA LEU A 909 -5.01 45.68 -15.93
C LEU A 909 -5.75 45.80 -14.60
N MET A 910 -5.47 44.89 -13.65
CA MET A 910 -6.05 44.92 -12.30
C MET A 910 -5.76 46.19 -11.48
N MET A 911 -4.72 46.97 -11.85
CA MET A 911 -4.40 48.26 -11.20
C MET A 911 -5.05 49.45 -11.89
N THR A 912 -5.64 49.26 -13.07
CA THR A 912 -6.18 50.33 -13.89
C THR A 912 -7.67 50.51 -13.60
N GLU A 913 -8.20 51.73 -13.74
CA GLU A 913 -9.63 52.02 -13.63
C GLU A 913 -10.49 51.23 -14.63
N ALA A 914 -9.89 50.73 -15.71
CA ALA A 914 -10.53 49.83 -16.65
C ALA A 914 -11.00 48.52 -15.99
N TRP A 915 -10.31 48.02 -14.95
CA TRP A 915 -10.69 46.78 -14.26
C TRP A 915 -11.96 46.95 -13.43
N THR A 916 -12.12 48.08 -12.74
CA THR A 916 -13.32 48.38 -11.93
C THR A 916 -14.56 48.64 -12.78
N GLN A 917 -14.40 48.96 -14.06
CA GLN A 917 -15.48 49.12 -15.04
C GLN A 917 -15.93 47.78 -15.67
N MET A 918 -15.16 46.69 -15.53
CA MET A 918 -15.53 45.37 -16.07
C MET A 918 -16.65 44.73 -15.24
N SER A 919 -17.45 43.86 -15.86
CA SER A 919 -18.47 43.09 -15.14
C SER A 919 -17.83 42.06 -14.20
N ALA A 920 -18.54 41.71 -13.12
CA ALA A 920 -18.06 40.73 -12.14
C ALA A 920 -17.74 39.34 -12.76
N GLU A 921 -18.48 38.95 -13.81
CA GLU A 921 -18.24 37.70 -14.53
C GLU A 921 -16.94 37.74 -15.36
N GLN A 922 -16.65 38.88 -15.99
CA GLN A 922 -15.40 39.08 -16.73
C GLN A 922 -14.19 39.16 -15.81
N GLN A 923 -14.33 39.82 -14.65
CA GLN A 923 -13.29 39.85 -13.62
C GLN A 923 -12.97 38.43 -13.12
N GLN A 924 -14.00 37.62 -12.84
CA GLN A 924 -13.82 36.24 -12.39
C GLN A 924 -13.17 35.36 -13.47
N ALA A 925 -13.57 35.49 -14.73
CA ALA A 925 -12.94 34.77 -15.84
C ALA A 925 -11.44 35.13 -15.99
N ARG A 926 -11.08 36.41 -15.87
CA ARG A 926 -9.69 36.87 -15.91
C ARG A 926 -8.87 36.38 -14.71
N LEU A 927 -9.44 36.34 -13.51
CA LEU A 927 -8.78 35.78 -12.33
C LEU A 927 -8.56 34.26 -12.45
N SER A 928 -9.52 33.54 -13.02
CA SER A 928 -9.38 32.11 -13.31
C SER A 928 -8.29 31.85 -14.35
N GLN A 929 -8.23 32.67 -15.40
CA GLN A 929 -7.16 32.60 -16.39
C GLN A 929 -5.80 32.90 -15.76
N LEU A 930 -5.70 33.97 -14.95
CA LEU A 930 -4.47 34.31 -14.22
C LEU A 930 -3.98 33.14 -13.36
N SER A 931 -4.88 32.50 -12.60
CA SER A 931 -4.51 31.34 -11.79
C SER A 931 -4.00 30.16 -12.62
N THR A 932 -4.51 30.00 -13.84
CA THR A 932 -4.07 28.94 -14.77
C THR A 932 -2.70 29.26 -15.33
N ASP A 933 -2.52 30.49 -15.83
CA ASP A 933 -1.24 30.99 -16.37
C ASP A 933 -0.14 30.95 -15.30
N GLU A 934 -0.43 31.34 -14.05
CA GLU A 934 0.53 31.29 -12.93
C GLU A 934 1.00 29.85 -12.63
N ARG A 935 0.09 28.87 -12.71
CA ARG A 935 0.42 27.46 -12.48
C ARG A 935 1.27 26.90 -13.61
N GLN A 936 0.89 27.16 -14.86
CA GLN A 936 1.61 26.70 -16.05
C GLN A 936 3.00 27.34 -16.11
N CYS A 937 3.09 28.66 -15.91
CA CYS A 937 4.34 29.41 -15.89
C CYS A 937 5.35 28.82 -14.90
N ARG A 938 4.92 28.49 -13.67
CA ARG A 938 5.80 27.89 -12.67
C ARG A 938 6.34 26.52 -13.12
N SER A 939 5.50 25.70 -13.74
CA SER A 939 5.89 24.38 -14.24
C SER A 939 6.93 24.53 -15.36
N TYR A 940 6.61 25.32 -16.39
CA TYR A 940 7.49 25.52 -17.53
C TYR A 940 8.80 26.22 -17.16
N LEU A 941 8.80 27.18 -16.24
CA LEU A 941 10.04 27.81 -15.77
C LEU A 941 10.97 26.85 -15.03
N THR A 942 10.40 25.93 -14.24
CA THR A 942 11.20 24.91 -13.55
C THR A 942 11.92 24.04 -14.56
N LEU A 943 11.20 23.57 -15.59
CA LEU A 943 11.74 22.76 -16.68
C LEU A 943 12.76 23.53 -17.53
N ALA A 944 12.40 24.74 -17.99
CA ALA A 944 13.24 25.60 -18.81
C ALA A 944 14.60 25.84 -18.14
N ARG A 945 14.61 26.15 -16.84
CA ARG A 945 15.84 26.35 -16.08
C ARG A 945 16.73 25.10 -16.09
N GLU A 946 16.19 23.92 -15.81
CA GLU A 946 17.01 22.70 -15.84
C GLU A 946 17.53 22.39 -17.25
N THR A 947 16.75 22.67 -18.31
CA THR A 947 17.21 22.47 -19.70
C THR A 947 18.32 23.44 -20.11
N VAL A 948 18.21 24.72 -19.71
CA VAL A 948 19.23 25.73 -19.99
C VAL A 948 20.50 25.46 -19.18
N GLU A 949 20.37 25.07 -17.91
CA GLU A 949 21.50 24.65 -17.08
C GLU A 949 22.20 23.43 -17.68
N MET A 950 21.45 22.48 -18.26
CA MET A 950 22.02 21.34 -18.98
C MET A 950 22.80 21.75 -20.23
N PHE A 951 22.27 22.65 -21.06
CA PHE A 951 23.04 23.24 -22.15
C PHE A 951 24.32 23.92 -21.66
N HIS A 952 24.24 24.65 -20.54
CA HIS A 952 25.35 25.42 -20.00
C HIS A 952 26.55 24.55 -19.65
N TYR A 953 26.37 23.50 -18.85
CA TYR A 953 27.49 22.64 -18.48
C TYR A 953 27.95 21.72 -19.62
N LEU A 954 27.06 21.27 -20.51
CA LEU A 954 27.45 20.43 -21.64
C LEU A 954 28.33 21.20 -22.64
N THR A 955 27.93 22.42 -23.00
CA THR A 955 28.66 23.26 -23.98
C THR A 955 30.02 23.73 -23.47
N ASN A 956 30.21 23.78 -22.14
CA ASN A 956 31.49 24.17 -21.54
C ASN A 956 32.62 23.19 -21.92
N ASP A 957 32.35 21.88 -21.93
CA ASP A 957 33.36 20.84 -22.20
C ASP A 957 33.18 20.13 -23.55
N ILE A 958 31.95 20.05 -24.06
CA ILE A 958 31.60 19.33 -25.29
C ILE A 958 31.19 20.36 -26.34
N LYS A 959 32.09 20.70 -27.27
CA LYS A 959 31.82 21.73 -28.31
C LYS A 959 31.50 21.14 -29.67
N GLU A 960 32.29 20.15 -30.12
CA GLU A 960 32.22 19.63 -31.50
C GLU A 960 30.83 19.15 -31.95
N PRO A 961 30.02 18.43 -31.14
CA PRO A 961 28.70 18.00 -31.56
C PRO A 961 27.70 19.14 -31.81
N PHE A 962 27.83 20.27 -31.09
CA PHE A 962 27.00 21.46 -31.29
C PHE A 962 27.37 22.23 -32.56
N MET A 963 28.57 21.97 -33.11
CA MET A 963 29.09 22.62 -34.30
C MET A 963 28.72 21.88 -35.59
N ARG A 964 28.02 20.75 -35.55
CA ARG A 964 27.63 20.03 -36.78
C ARG A 964 26.63 20.85 -37.61
N ASP A 965 26.69 20.75 -38.94
CA ASP A 965 25.89 21.56 -39.87
C ASP A 965 24.37 21.44 -39.61
N GLU A 966 23.91 20.26 -39.18
CA GLU A 966 22.50 20.02 -38.85
C GLU A 966 22.01 20.75 -37.58
N ILE A 967 22.92 21.16 -36.70
CA ILE A 967 22.63 21.70 -35.35
C ILE A 967 23.01 23.18 -35.24
N VAL A 968 24.16 23.59 -35.78
CA VAL A 968 24.78 24.89 -35.48
C VAL A 968 23.90 26.08 -35.87
N ASP A 969 23.30 26.06 -37.06
CA ASP A 969 22.40 27.12 -37.54
C ASP A 969 21.10 27.17 -36.76
N ARG A 970 20.62 26.01 -36.32
CA ARG A 970 19.41 25.93 -35.50
C ARG A 970 19.65 26.43 -34.08
N LEU A 971 20.81 26.08 -33.52
CA LEU A 971 21.25 26.52 -32.22
C LEU A 971 21.46 28.04 -32.20
N SER A 972 22.09 28.60 -33.23
CA SER A 972 22.27 30.06 -33.37
C SER A 972 20.92 30.78 -33.44
N SER A 973 20.00 30.36 -34.31
CA SER A 973 18.64 30.94 -34.38
C SER A 973 17.90 30.84 -33.04
N MET A 974 18.00 29.69 -32.35
CA MET A 974 17.35 29.49 -31.06
C MET A 974 17.92 30.42 -29.97
N LEU A 975 19.25 30.55 -29.89
CA LEU A 975 19.90 31.43 -28.94
C LEU A 975 19.60 32.90 -29.24
N ASN A 976 19.61 33.30 -30.52
CA ASN A 976 19.31 34.66 -30.97
C ASN A 976 17.87 35.05 -30.61
N PHE A 977 16.91 34.18 -30.91
CA PHE A 977 15.50 34.37 -30.56
C PHE A 977 15.31 34.51 -29.05
N ASN A 978 15.91 33.62 -28.25
CA ASN A 978 15.81 33.70 -26.79
C ASN A 978 16.45 34.98 -26.22
N LEU A 979 17.61 35.39 -26.77
CA LEU A 979 18.26 36.64 -26.35
C LEU A 979 17.39 37.86 -26.70
N GLN A 980 16.77 37.89 -27.87
CA GLN A 980 15.84 38.93 -28.29
C GLN A 980 14.63 39.03 -27.36
N GLN A 981 14.07 37.89 -26.91
CA GLN A 981 12.94 37.90 -25.98
C GLN A 981 13.33 38.44 -24.58
N LEU A 982 14.57 38.18 -24.13
CA LEU A 982 15.06 38.61 -22.81
C LEU A 982 15.58 40.05 -22.78
N CYS A 983 16.21 40.51 -23.85
CA CYS A 983 16.89 41.82 -23.92
C CYS A 983 16.21 42.81 -24.86
N GLY A 984 15.27 42.37 -25.71
CA GLY A 984 14.59 43.21 -26.68
C GLY A 984 13.61 44.21 -26.05
N PRO A 985 12.91 45.02 -26.88
CA PRO A 985 12.10 46.15 -26.41
C PRO A 985 10.92 45.74 -25.52
N LYS A 986 10.45 44.49 -25.64
CA LYS A 986 9.35 43.90 -24.85
C LYS A 986 9.80 43.27 -23.54
N CYS A 987 11.09 43.36 -23.17
CA CYS A 987 11.59 42.76 -21.92
C CYS A 987 10.92 43.31 -20.65
N ASN A 988 10.40 44.55 -20.71
CA ASN A 988 9.68 45.17 -19.59
C ASN A 988 8.37 44.46 -19.28
N ASP A 989 7.74 43.82 -20.27
CA ASP A 989 6.49 43.08 -20.11
C ASP A 989 6.69 41.77 -19.31
N LEU A 990 7.95 41.36 -19.09
CA LEU A 990 8.30 40.18 -18.29
C LEU A 990 8.40 40.50 -16.78
N LYS A 991 8.14 41.75 -16.38
CA LYS A 991 8.26 42.20 -14.99
C LYS A 991 7.02 41.85 -14.17
N VAL A 992 6.96 40.62 -13.68
CA VAL A 992 5.87 40.16 -12.81
C VAL A 992 6.05 40.55 -11.34
N ARG A 993 4.94 40.69 -10.60
CA ARG A 993 5.01 40.82 -9.13
C ARG A 993 5.42 39.51 -8.49
N ASN A 994 6.28 39.58 -7.47
CA ASN A 994 6.84 38.43 -6.75
C ASN A 994 7.44 37.38 -7.69
N PRO A 995 8.51 37.70 -8.45
CA PRO A 995 9.12 36.79 -9.43
C PRO A 995 9.57 35.45 -8.81
N THR A 996 9.96 35.47 -7.53
CA THR A 996 10.33 34.26 -6.76
C THR A 996 9.19 33.25 -6.64
N LYS A 997 7.92 33.67 -6.66
CA LYS A 997 6.74 32.78 -6.64
C LYS A 997 6.76 31.79 -7.81
N TYR A 998 7.29 32.22 -8.96
CA TYR A 998 7.33 31.43 -10.18
C TYR A 998 8.70 30.76 -10.41
N GLY A 999 9.71 31.04 -9.58
CA GLY A 999 11.10 30.65 -9.83
C GLY A 999 11.76 31.48 -10.92
N TRP A 1000 11.25 32.69 -11.21
CA TRP A 1000 11.78 33.56 -12.26
C TRP A 1000 13.04 34.29 -11.81
N GLU A 1001 14.20 33.86 -12.33
CA GLU A 1001 15.51 34.44 -12.06
C GLU A 1001 16.14 35.00 -13.36
N PRO A 1002 15.65 36.14 -13.88
CA PRO A 1002 16.05 36.65 -15.20
C PRO A 1002 17.55 36.93 -15.31
N ARG A 1003 18.20 37.33 -14.21
CA ARG A 1003 19.65 37.59 -14.19
C ARG A 1003 20.46 36.31 -14.37
N ARG A 1004 20.03 35.22 -13.72
CA ARG A 1004 20.69 33.92 -13.81
C ARG A 1004 20.52 33.36 -15.22
N MET A 1005 19.29 33.34 -15.72
CA MET A 1005 18.97 32.80 -17.04
C MET A 1005 19.66 33.58 -18.17
N LEU A 1006 19.68 34.92 -18.08
CA LEU A 1006 20.45 35.74 -19.04
C LEU A 1006 21.95 35.44 -18.95
N GLY A 1007 22.50 35.28 -17.74
CA GLY A 1007 23.91 34.92 -17.57
C GLY A 1007 24.25 33.55 -18.15
N GLU A 1008 23.40 32.54 -17.94
CA GLU A 1008 23.59 31.20 -18.50
C GLU A 1008 23.52 31.22 -20.04
N ILE A 1009 22.53 31.91 -20.62
CA ILE A 1009 22.44 32.07 -22.09
C ILE A 1009 23.65 32.85 -22.64
N PHE A 1010 24.09 33.90 -21.95
CA PHE A 1010 25.27 34.68 -22.32
C PHE A 1010 26.54 33.81 -22.36
N ASP A 1011 26.71 32.95 -21.36
CA ASP A 1011 27.85 32.02 -21.31
C ASP A 1011 27.82 31.00 -22.46
N LEU A 1012 26.63 30.58 -22.95
CA LEU A 1012 26.55 29.67 -24.10
C LEU A 1012 27.24 30.25 -25.34
N TYR A 1013 27.07 31.56 -25.61
CA TYR A 1013 27.77 32.21 -26.72
C TYR A 1013 29.30 32.19 -26.53
N ILE A 1014 29.76 32.36 -25.29
CA ILE A 1014 31.20 32.34 -24.96
C ILE A 1014 31.76 30.92 -25.04
N HIS A 1015 31.03 29.92 -24.55
CA HIS A 1015 31.43 28.52 -24.62
C HIS A 1015 31.62 28.07 -26.08
N LEU A 1016 30.73 28.53 -26.97
CA LEU A 1016 30.68 28.15 -28.38
C LEU A 1016 31.49 29.11 -29.29
N ASP A 1017 32.23 30.07 -28.74
CA ASP A 1017 33.04 31.04 -29.49
C ASP A 1017 34.04 30.32 -30.41
N CYS A 1018 33.77 30.40 -31.71
CA CYS A 1018 34.61 29.93 -32.80
C CYS A 1018 34.15 30.55 -34.12
N ASP A 1019 35.01 30.51 -35.15
CA ASP A 1019 34.71 31.14 -36.45
C ASP A 1019 33.48 30.51 -37.13
N ARG A 1020 33.28 29.20 -36.96
CA ARG A 1020 32.09 28.49 -37.50
C ARG A 1020 30.80 28.94 -36.83
N PHE A 1021 30.82 29.13 -35.51
CA PHE A 1021 29.64 29.63 -34.80
C PHE A 1021 29.35 31.10 -35.16
N ALA A 1022 30.38 31.93 -35.38
CA ALA A 1022 30.21 33.29 -35.88
C ALA A 1022 29.53 33.32 -37.27
N GLN A 1023 29.86 32.37 -38.15
CA GLN A 1023 29.17 32.19 -39.44
C GLN A 1023 27.70 31.81 -39.26
N ALA A 1024 27.41 30.85 -38.37
CA ALA A 1024 26.03 30.43 -38.09
C ALA A 1024 25.19 31.52 -37.41
N LEU A 1025 25.81 32.37 -36.57
CA LEU A 1025 25.15 33.55 -36.01
C LEU A 1025 24.80 34.58 -37.09
N ALA A 1026 25.71 34.78 -38.04
CA ALA A 1026 25.50 35.65 -39.19
C ALA A 1026 24.44 35.11 -40.16
N ALA A 1027 24.33 33.79 -40.33
CA ALA A 1027 23.33 33.19 -41.22
C ALA A 1027 21.87 33.39 -40.74
N ASP A 1028 21.65 33.76 -39.47
CA ASP A 1028 20.31 33.95 -38.89
C ASP A 1028 19.75 35.36 -39.14
N GLU A 1029 19.33 35.63 -40.38
CA GLU A 1029 18.81 36.95 -40.80
C GLU A 1029 17.61 37.45 -39.99
N ARG A 1030 16.81 36.53 -39.43
CA ARG A 1030 15.55 36.87 -38.78
C ARG A 1030 15.74 37.50 -37.40
N SER A 1031 16.72 37.01 -36.63
CA SER A 1031 16.91 37.39 -35.23
C SER A 1031 18.26 38.02 -34.95
N PHE A 1032 19.25 37.92 -35.85
CA PHE A 1032 20.54 38.57 -35.68
C PHE A 1032 20.45 40.09 -35.86
N GLN A 1033 20.49 40.83 -34.75
CA GLN A 1033 20.48 42.30 -34.75
C GLN A 1033 21.54 42.84 -33.79
N LYS A 1034 22.65 43.36 -34.33
CA LYS A 1034 23.83 43.80 -33.55
C LYS A 1034 23.48 44.68 -32.33
N HIS A 1035 22.55 45.62 -32.49
CA HIS A 1035 22.15 46.51 -31.39
C HIS A 1035 21.56 45.77 -30.18
N ILE A 1036 20.85 44.64 -30.37
CA ILE A 1036 20.29 43.84 -29.28
C ILE A 1036 21.41 43.16 -28.49
N PHE A 1037 22.45 42.70 -29.18
CA PHE A 1037 23.62 42.08 -28.55
C PHE A 1037 24.45 43.12 -27.78
N ASP A 1038 24.64 44.32 -28.34
CA ASP A 1038 25.31 45.42 -27.65
C ASP A 1038 24.53 45.84 -26.38
N ASP A 1039 23.20 45.95 -26.48
CA ASP A 1039 22.32 46.22 -25.34
C ASP A 1039 22.38 45.11 -24.28
N ALA A 1040 22.44 43.84 -24.70
CA ALA A 1040 22.60 42.70 -23.82
C ALA A 1040 23.96 42.76 -23.08
N ALA A 1041 25.05 43.04 -23.79
CA ALA A 1041 26.40 43.19 -23.22
C ALA A 1041 26.44 44.34 -22.20
N SER A 1042 25.92 45.52 -22.55
CA SER A 1042 25.82 46.65 -21.62
C SER A 1042 24.94 46.36 -20.40
N ARG A 1043 23.87 45.57 -20.56
CA ARG A 1043 23.01 45.16 -19.45
C ARG A 1043 23.70 44.17 -18.51
N VAL A 1044 24.42 43.19 -19.04
CA VAL A 1044 25.21 42.20 -18.27
C VAL A 1044 26.30 42.91 -17.48
N GLU A 1045 27.01 43.85 -18.11
CA GLU A 1045 28.05 44.67 -17.48
C GLU A 1045 27.49 45.58 -16.38
N ARG A 1046 26.42 46.34 -16.67
CA ARG A 1046 25.78 47.25 -15.70
C ARG A 1046 25.21 46.53 -14.48
N LEU A 1047 24.66 45.33 -14.68
CA LEU A 1047 24.09 44.52 -13.59
C LEU A 1047 25.13 43.67 -12.85
N GLY A 1048 26.40 43.67 -13.30
CA GLY A 1048 27.49 42.90 -12.71
C GLY A 1048 27.24 41.39 -12.74
N ILE A 1049 26.61 40.87 -13.81
CA ILE A 1049 26.28 39.44 -13.93
C ILE A 1049 27.53 38.62 -14.28
N ARG A 1050 28.43 39.18 -15.10
CA ARG A 1050 29.69 38.59 -15.57
C ARG A 1050 30.82 39.61 -15.52
N SER A 1051 32.06 39.15 -15.65
CA SER A 1051 33.26 39.99 -15.64
C SER A 1051 33.39 40.81 -16.92
N THR A 1052 34.11 41.93 -16.85
CA THR A 1052 34.38 42.78 -18.03
C THR A 1052 35.14 42.05 -19.14
N ILE A 1053 35.96 41.07 -18.77
CA ILE A 1053 36.71 40.21 -19.72
C ILE A 1053 35.77 39.33 -20.53
N GLU A 1054 34.78 38.71 -19.87
CA GLU A 1054 33.78 37.87 -20.54
C GLU A 1054 32.87 38.70 -21.46
N VAL A 1055 32.49 39.90 -21.02
CA VAL A 1055 31.72 40.84 -21.83
C VAL A 1055 32.48 41.25 -23.09
N GLU A 1056 33.79 41.49 -22.99
CA GLU A 1056 34.61 41.87 -24.15
C GLU A 1056 34.79 40.71 -25.14
N LYS A 1057 34.94 39.47 -24.64
CA LYS A 1057 34.95 38.27 -25.51
C LYS A 1057 33.65 38.15 -26.30
N PHE A 1058 32.51 38.36 -25.63
CA PHE A 1058 31.21 38.37 -26.30
C PHE A 1058 31.12 39.46 -27.36
N ARG A 1059 31.52 40.70 -27.06
CA ARG A 1059 31.56 41.79 -28.05
C ARG A 1059 32.44 41.44 -29.26
N SER A 1060 33.59 40.80 -29.03
CA SER A 1060 34.48 40.36 -30.11
C SER A 1060 33.82 39.31 -31.01
N LEU A 1061 33.14 38.30 -30.44
CA LEU A 1061 32.39 37.31 -31.21
C LEU A 1061 31.30 37.95 -32.05
N ILE A 1062 30.52 38.88 -31.47
CA ILE A 1062 29.43 39.56 -32.18
C ILE A 1062 29.96 40.50 -33.27
N ALA A 1063 31.10 41.17 -33.04
CA ALA A 1063 31.76 41.98 -34.06
C ALA A 1063 32.17 41.11 -35.26
N LYS A 1064 32.80 39.95 -35.01
CA LYS A 1064 33.15 38.99 -36.07
C LYS A 1064 31.91 38.50 -36.82
N ALA A 1065 30.85 38.10 -36.11
CA ALA A 1065 29.60 37.66 -36.73
C ALA A 1065 28.95 38.77 -37.57
N HIS A 1066 29.00 40.02 -37.12
CA HIS A 1066 28.50 41.15 -37.88
C HIS A 1066 29.32 41.42 -39.15
N ASP A 1067 30.64 41.34 -39.08
CA ASP A 1067 31.49 41.52 -40.27
C ASP A 1067 31.23 40.41 -41.30
N ILE A 1068 31.01 39.17 -40.84
CA ILE A 1068 30.58 38.05 -41.68
C ILE A 1068 29.17 38.29 -42.24
N TYR A 1069 28.23 38.80 -41.44
CA TYR A 1069 26.87 39.12 -41.88
C TYR A 1069 26.86 40.15 -43.01
N VAL A 1070 27.63 41.24 -42.86
CA VAL A 1070 27.77 42.26 -43.90
C VAL A 1070 28.40 41.67 -45.16
N ALA A 1071 29.41 40.81 -45.02
CA ALA A 1071 30.01 40.11 -46.15
C ALA A 1071 29.04 39.12 -46.83
N ASN A 1072 28.21 38.42 -46.06
CA ASN A 1072 27.20 37.48 -46.56
C ASN A 1072 26.07 38.22 -47.30
N GLN A 1073 25.56 39.33 -46.76
CA GLN A 1073 24.56 40.14 -47.47
C GLN A 1073 25.07 40.65 -48.82
N LEU A 1074 26.32 41.13 -48.85
CA LEU A 1074 26.97 41.52 -50.10
C LEU A 1074 27.07 40.32 -51.07
N ALA A 1075 27.37 39.12 -50.57
CA ALA A 1075 27.49 37.89 -51.37
C ALA A 1075 26.14 37.26 -51.79
N GLU A 1076 25.05 37.48 -51.06
CA GLU A 1076 23.71 36.99 -51.40
C GLU A 1076 23.00 37.89 -52.40
N ASP A 1077 23.15 39.21 -52.26
CA ASP A 1077 22.86 40.16 -53.34
C ASP A 1077 23.69 39.83 -54.60
N GLU A 1078 24.82 39.13 -54.46
CA GLU A 1078 25.62 38.60 -55.56
C GLU A 1078 25.09 37.28 -56.19
N CYS A 1079 24.20 36.55 -55.53
CA CYS A 1079 23.76 35.21 -55.95
C CYS A 1079 22.24 35.04 -56.16
N ALA A 1080 21.45 36.11 -56.03
CA ALA A 1080 19.98 36.09 -56.20
C ALA A 1080 19.50 35.56 -57.58
N ASP A 1081 20.34 35.64 -58.62
CA ASP A 1081 20.07 35.16 -59.99
C ASP A 1081 20.42 33.67 -60.22
N ALA A 1082 20.55 32.86 -59.16
CA ALA A 1082 20.85 31.43 -59.28
C ALA A 1082 19.72 30.67 -60.02
N PRO A 1083 20.05 29.79 -60.99
CA PRO A 1083 19.07 28.89 -61.61
C PRO A 1083 18.33 28.04 -60.58
N ASP A 1084 17.01 27.87 -60.73
CA ASP A 1084 16.17 27.13 -59.77
C ASP A 1084 16.60 25.65 -59.62
N GLU A 1085 17.29 25.06 -60.60
CA GLU A 1085 17.87 23.71 -60.52
C GLU A 1085 19.01 23.57 -59.49
N PHE A 1086 19.58 24.70 -59.03
CA PHE A 1086 20.63 24.72 -58.01
C PHE A 1086 20.09 25.04 -56.61
N LYS A 1087 18.81 25.35 -56.50
CA LYS A 1087 18.16 25.72 -55.23
C LYS A 1087 17.51 24.51 -54.57
N ASP A 1088 17.54 24.48 -53.25
CA ASP A 1088 16.87 23.46 -52.46
C ASP A 1088 15.35 23.63 -52.56
N PRO A 1089 14.59 22.55 -52.85
CA PRO A 1089 13.15 22.64 -53.10
C PRO A 1089 12.31 22.97 -51.86
N LEU A 1090 12.87 22.92 -50.65
CA LEU A 1090 12.18 23.27 -49.41
C LEU A 1090 12.56 24.67 -48.92
N MET A 1091 13.84 25.02 -48.99
CA MET A 1091 14.37 26.26 -48.41
C MET A 1091 14.60 27.37 -49.45
N ASP A 1092 14.51 27.07 -50.76
CA ASP A 1092 14.77 28.00 -51.88
C ASP A 1092 16.16 28.66 -51.83
N THR A 1093 17.11 28.00 -51.17
CA THR A 1093 18.50 28.44 -51.01
C THR A 1093 19.44 27.61 -51.90
N LEU A 1094 20.58 28.18 -52.29
CA LEU A 1094 21.57 27.48 -53.12
C LEU A 1094 22.12 26.24 -52.38
N MET A 1095 21.95 25.05 -52.96
CA MET A 1095 22.43 23.79 -52.37
C MET A 1095 23.96 23.79 -52.27
N SER A 1096 24.51 23.34 -51.14
CA SER A 1096 25.95 23.24 -50.90
C SER A 1096 26.45 21.80 -50.98
N ASP A 1097 25.63 20.83 -50.58
CA ASP A 1097 25.89 19.39 -50.76
C ASP A 1097 24.63 18.67 -51.26
N PRO A 1098 24.36 18.68 -52.59
CA PRO A 1098 23.14 18.11 -53.14
C PRO A 1098 23.12 16.57 -53.03
N VAL A 1099 22.01 16.03 -52.53
CA VAL A 1099 21.72 14.59 -52.37
C VAL A 1099 20.40 14.23 -53.03
N ILE A 1100 20.34 13.03 -53.60
CA ILE A 1100 19.16 12.47 -54.28
C ILE A 1100 18.42 11.58 -53.27
N LEU A 1101 17.13 11.86 -53.08
CA LEU A 1101 16.23 11.02 -52.29
C LEU A 1101 15.74 9.83 -53.15
N PRO A 1102 15.31 8.72 -52.54
CA PRO A 1102 14.66 7.60 -53.24
C PRO A 1102 13.42 8.00 -54.05
N SER A 1103 12.77 9.12 -53.68
CA SER A 1103 11.67 9.73 -54.42
C SER A 1103 12.09 10.41 -55.73
N GLY A 1104 13.39 10.57 -55.98
CA GLY A 1104 13.97 11.25 -57.13
C GLY A 1104 14.17 12.76 -56.94
N THR A 1105 13.69 13.33 -55.83
CA THR A 1105 13.90 14.74 -55.49
C THR A 1105 15.34 14.99 -55.03
N ILE A 1106 15.94 16.10 -55.46
CA ILE A 1106 17.28 16.52 -55.04
C ILE A 1106 17.12 17.58 -53.95
N MET A 1107 17.81 17.41 -52.83
CA MET A 1107 17.81 18.35 -51.70
C MET A 1107 19.23 18.56 -51.19
N ASP A 1108 19.46 19.60 -50.41
CA ASP A 1108 20.70 19.74 -49.67
C ASP A 1108 20.78 18.72 -48.51
N ARG A 1109 21.96 18.11 -48.31
CA ARG A 1109 22.18 17.12 -47.25
C ARG A 1109 21.82 17.64 -45.87
N ALA A 1110 22.19 18.88 -45.53
CA ALA A 1110 21.92 19.42 -44.19
C ALA A 1110 20.41 19.59 -43.96
N ILE A 1111 19.68 20.01 -44.99
CA ILE A 1111 18.23 20.23 -44.94
C ILE A 1111 17.47 18.91 -44.77
N ILE A 1112 17.79 17.89 -45.58
CA ILE A 1112 17.12 16.59 -45.44
C ILE A 1112 17.50 15.87 -44.14
N THR A 1113 18.76 15.96 -43.71
CA THR A 1113 19.18 15.31 -42.46
C THR A 1113 18.51 15.96 -41.25
N ARG A 1114 18.33 17.29 -41.27
CA ARG A 1114 17.51 18.01 -40.29
C ARG A 1114 16.06 17.54 -40.25
N HIS A 1115 15.44 17.26 -41.42
CA HIS A 1115 14.10 16.69 -41.46
C HIS A 1115 14.08 15.31 -40.78
N LEU A 1116 15.06 14.45 -41.12
CA LEU A 1116 15.20 13.08 -40.59
C LEU A 1116 15.47 13.03 -39.07
N LEU A 1117 16.05 14.09 -38.49
CA LEU A 1117 16.21 14.23 -37.04
C LEU A 1117 14.90 14.48 -36.29
N ASN A 1118 13.87 14.99 -36.97
CA ASN A 1118 12.54 15.21 -36.39
C ASN A 1118 11.51 14.15 -36.83
N SER A 1119 11.61 13.67 -38.07
CA SER A 1119 10.73 12.66 -38.65
C SER A 1119 11.48 11.82 -39.67
N SER A 1120 11.52 10.50 -39.49
CA SER A 1120 12.17 9.56 -40.42
C SER A 1120 11.31 9.28 -41.67
N THR A 1121 10.88 10.34 -42.33
CA THR A 1121 10.06 10.28 -43.55
C THR A 1121 10.60 11.21 -44.63
N ASP A 1122 10.17 11.03 -45.87
CA ASP A 1122 10.43 11.95 -46.96
C ASP A 1122 9.47 13.16 -46.85
N PRO A 1123 9.98 14.40 -46.90
CA PRO A 1123 9.17 15.61 -46.69
C PRO A 1123 8.06 15.82 -47.74
N PHE A 1124 8.17 15.21 -48.92
CA PHE A 1124 7.24 15.41 -50.04
C PHE A 1124 6.18 14.31 -50.13
N ASN A 1125 6.54 13.05 -49.86
CA ASN A 1125 5.62 11.92 -50.02
C ASN A 1125 5.33 11.14 -48.73
N ARG A 1126 5.99 11.49 -47.61
CA ARG A 1126 5.85 10.88 -46.27
C ARG A 1126 6.19 9.38 -46.20
N GLN A 1127 6.85 8.82 -47.22
CA GLN A 1127 7.38 7.46 -47.15
C GLN A 1127 8.56 7.39 -46.18
N THR A 1128 8.80 6.22 -45.58
CA THR A 1128 9.89 6.03 -44.61
C THR A 1128 11.24 6.24 -45.30
N LEU A 1129 12.08 7.11 -44.74
CA LEU A 1129 13.39 7.47 -45.28
C LEU A 1129 14.43 7.45 -44.15
N THR A 1130 15.60 6.88 -44.43
CA THR A 1130 16.76 6.91 -43.52
C THR A 1130 17.94 7.60 -44.19
N GLU A 1131 18.86 8.13 -43.38
CA GLU A 1131 20.06 8.85 -43.85
C GLU A 1131 20.91 8.00 -44.81
N ASP A 1132 20.99 6.68 -44.56
CA ASP A 1132 21.79 5.75 -45.37
C ASP A 1132 21.21 5.54 -46.78
N MET A 1133 19.96 5.94 -47.03
CA MET A 1133 19.29 5.85 -48.33
C MET A 1133 19.58 7.07 -49.22
N LEU A 1134 20.29 8.09 -48.71
CA LEU A 1134 20.61 9.32 -49.44
C LEU A 1134 21.82 9.10 -50.37
N VAL A 1135 21.65 9.35 -51.66
CA VAL A 1135 22.73 9.21 -52.65
C VAL A 1135 23.36 10.58 -52.96
N PRO A 1136 24.68 10.79 -52.77
CA PRO A 1136 25.32 12.06 -53.13
C PRO A 1136 25.24 12.38 -54.63
N ASN A 1137 24.85 13.60 -55.01
CA ASN A 1137 24.84 14.07 -56.39
C ASN A 1137 26.10 14.88 -56.71
N THR A 1138 27.20 14.19 -57.00
CA THR A 1138 28.51 14.83 -57.25
C THR A 1138 28.52 15.68 -58.52
N GLU A 1139 27.76 15.30 -59.55
CA GLU A 1139 27.68 16.04 -60.81
C GLU A 1139 27.02 17.41 -60.62
N LEU A 1140 25.90 17.46 -59.88
CA LEU A 1140 25.24 18.73 -59.58
C LEU A 1140 26.10 19.62 -58.68
N LYS A 1141 26.81 19.02 -57.72
CA LYS A 1141 27.74 19.75 -56.86
C LYS A 1141 28.86 20.44 -57.67
N GLU A 1142 29.46 19.72 -58.61
CA GLU A 1142 30.48 20.30 -59.51
C GLU A 1142 29.92 21.43 -60.39
N ARG A 1143 28.69 21.29 -60.89
CA ARG A 1143 28.00 22.35 -61.65
C ARG A 1143 27.75 23.59 -60.79
N ILE A 1144 27.29 23.41 -59.55
CA ILE A 1144 27.06 24.51 -58.59
C ILE A 1144 28.39 25.21 -58.26
N ASP A 1145 29.46 24.44 -58.00
CA ASP A 1145 30.77 24.99 -57.69
C ASP A 1145 31.41 25.71 -58.89
N ALA A 1146 31.23 25.20 -60.10
CA ALA A 1146 31.66 25.86 -61.34
C ALA A 1146 30.90 27.18 -61.56
N TRP A 1147 29.58 27.17 -61.35
CA TRP A 1147 28.75 28.37 -61.44
C TRP A 1147 29.16 29.42 -60.40
N ARG A 1148 29.39 29.01 -59.13
CA ARG A 1148 29.89 29.90 -58.06
C ARG A 1148 31.22 30.56 -58.45
N LYS A 1149 32.13 29.82 -59.10
CA LYS A 1149 33.43 30.35 -59.57
C LYS A 1149 33.27 31.30 -60.76
N GLU A 1150 32.39 30.98 -61.71
CA GLU A 1150 32.13 31.82 -62.89
C GLU A 1150 31.51 33.17 -62.50
N GLN A 1151 30.55 33.18 -61.56
CA GLN A 1151 29.94 34.41 -61.06
C GLN A 1151 30.95 35.29 -60.30
N ARG A 1152 31.78 34.68 -59.45
CA ARG A 1152 32.88 35.38 -58.76
C ARG A 1152 33.89 35.98 -59.74
N PHE A 1153 34.20 35.28 -60.84
CA PHE A 1153 35.14 35.74 -61.86
C PHE A 1153 34.58 36.88 -62.73
N LYS A 1154 33.31 36.80 -63.16
CA LYS A 1154 32.64 37.86 -63.92
C LYS A 1154 32.63 39.19 -63.17
N ARG A 1155 32.35 39.18 -61.87
CA ARG A 1155 32.31 40.41 -61.06
C ARG A 1155 33.67 40.96 -60.64
N GLN A 1156 34.69 40.11 -60.45
CA GLN A 1156 36.06 40.61 -60.24
C GLN A 1156 36.60 41.38 -61.45
N GLN A 1157 36.09 41.09 -62.66
CA GLN A 1157 36.34 41.90 -63.85
C GLN A 1157 35.56 43.22 -63.85
N GLU A 1158 34.30 43.22 -63.41
CA GLU A 1158 33.47 44.44 -63.30
C GLU A 1158 33.97 45.41 -62.20
N GLN A 1159 34.57 44.91 -61.11
CA GLN A 1159 35.14 45.76 -60.04
C GLN A 1159 36.56 46.30 -60.35
N GLN A 1160 37.21 45.86 -61.43
CA GLN A 1160 38.55 46.32 -61.84
C GLN A 1160 38.55 47.42 -62.92
N GLU A 1161 37.38 47.92 -63.36
CA GLU A 1161 37.28 49.13 -64.19
C GLU A 1161 37.03 50.38 -63.31
N PRO A 1162 38.01 51.28 -63.09
CA PRO A 1162 37.75 52.57 -62.47
C PRO A 1162 37.27 53.60 -63.52
N GLU A 1163 36.18 54.30 -63.18
CA GLU A 1163 35.63 55.54 -63.75
C GLU A 1163 36.31 56.14 -65.01
N GLN A 1164 35.60 56.11 -66.15
CA GLN A 1164 35.70 57.15 -67.18
C GLN A 1164 34.33 57.45 -67.80
N SER A 1165 33.61 58.43 -67.23
CA SER A 1165 32.96 59.51 -68.01
C SER A 1165 32.21 60.49 -67.08
N VAL A 1166 32.91 61.55 -66.68
CA VAL A 1166 32.28 62.83 -66.33
C VAL A 1166 31.96 63.57 -67.63
N SER A 1167 30.68 63.87 -67.89
CA SER A 1167 30.27 65.05 -68.68
C SER A 1167 28.79 65.42 -68.45
N VAL A 1168 28.57 66.38 -67.56
CA VAL A 1168 27.87 67.66 -67.79
C VAL A 1168 26.86 67.71 -68.96
N ASN A 1169 25.55 67.84 -68.70
CA ASN A 1169 24.76 69.08 -68.86
C ASN A 1169 23.21 68.88 -68.80
N ASP A 1170 22.57 69.74 -67.99
CA ASP A 1170 21.34 70.51 -68.25
C ASP A 1170 20.04 69.88 -68.80
N LYS A 1171 18.95 69.95 -68.00
CA LYS A 1171 17.85 70.92 -68.19
C LYS A 1171 16.71 70.77 -67.17
N THR A 1172 16.52 71.85 -66.39
CA THR A 1172 15.27 72.51 -65.97
C THR A 1172 13.93 71.83 -66.29
N SER A 1173 13.11 71.60 -65.25
CA SER A 1173 11.94 72.42 -64.87
C SER A 1173 11.38 71.99 -63.52
#